data_AF-A0A4R9LMN1-F1
#
_entry.id   AF-A0A4R9LMN1-F1
#
_cell.length_a   1.000
_cell.length_b   1.000
_cell.length_c   1.000
_cell.angle_alpha   90.00
_cell.angle_beta   90.00
_cell.angle_gamma   90.00
#
_symmetry.space_group_name_H-M   'P 1'
#
loop_
_entity.id
_entity.type
_entity.pdbx_description
1 polymer ?
#
loop_
_entity_poly.entity_id
_entity_poly.type
_entity_poly.pdbx_seq_one_letter_code
_entity_poly.pdbx_strand_id
1 'polypeptide(L)'
;MYFPFSQIKFRFLNPFFLLIFCGGLEFCSEQKDQTGIAYDLTRLLALPGTKVEGKFPDKDPLPYHWKKNPGRHSGLPIERKWENTQITFNTDKTLFINHSLDALYLPPNSSYFFKIEKGDYDFKFSAGILGESINSSGLKGTLSLEVDGKEIQSFVFEDDNRENWKSIGLQISVHQNIKFIWKSENSHLYLAEPILYFQDHSKKPNVILIVLDSARKDFFGSYGFPYPITPNMDQLAKESVFFENPFSNGNWTKPSMISFFHSEYSSNLGLGNSWFTTKPYQRKVYYGKKRYNLTNILRENGYYTKTVMNNVFFLDYTTVGIDLGFHNSFQVGMDILDTPALTDHAVSFVDEIGQRPFFLHFNLNTPHASYSPPSEDMALVKKMIPPEVFYKFESPVQRYIGEMFYTDREVGRLLKTLKDKNLYDDSLIIVTGDHGELFSPHHDYSYHFIMKTRFGHGETHYDEEINVPYFIKPPRSVEAKIENRKISGQSSLLSLVPTVLGLLNLPFDPKQFRGVDYSSFIFGDSENPKEKTIYTEGRMSESLRTEEFKYIRRYPGFTTVRRKFDGEAHTMSEELYDLKKDPAEKTNLSQDTSRDSQALLSSAREIFQTGRFLNRNKIHLQLPPCGKSVCNDSGNLQVQGSIYDWIVPKDTLIQSTSAKQIQYQKNISGNSEELIFLTVNPELEADFRLYRDGLPVSYRVGRWGLEFVWATPRLLKELLTSEREPSGWDKSGLPWIYNDASFSGDSESTAQKEMGKEVKKILETWGYIHE
;
A
#
# COMPACT_ATOMS: atom_id res chain seq x y z
N MET A 1 12.32 3.48 -67.03
CA MET A 1 12.40 2.01 -67.13
C MET A 1 12.94 1.52 -65.78
N TYR A 2 12.09 0.83 -65.00
CA TYR A 2 12.36 0.06 -63.77
C TYR A 2 13.06 0.72 -62.54
N PHE A 3 12.43 0.47 -61.38
CA PHE A 3 12.84 0.69 -59.96
C PHE A 3 14.34 0.53 -59.66
N PRO A 4 14.94 1.13 -58.58
CA PRO A 4 14.62 0.69 -57.20
C PRO A 4 15.00 1.60 -55.98
N PHE A 5 14.70 1.05 -54.78
CA PHE A 5 15.30 1.20 -53.44
C PHE A 5 14.97 2.39 -52.50
N SER A 6 14.29 2.00 -51.42
CA SER A 6 14.11 2.65 -50.12
C SER A 6 15.32 2.47 -49.19
N GLN A 7 15.73 3.54 -48.49
CA GLN A 7 16.29 3.48 -47.13
C GLN A 7 16.29 4.87 -46.44
N ILE A 8 15.55 4.95 -45.33
CA ILE A 8 15.90 5.53 -44.01
C ILE A 8 16.78 6.80 -43.96
N LYS A 9 16.26 7.85 -43.31
CA LYS A 9 17.04 8.68 -42.36
C LYS A 9 16.12 9.34 -41.31
N PHE A 10 16.37 8.98 -40.04
CA PHE A 10 15.91 9.67 -38.84
C PHE A 10 16.33 11.15 -38.84
N ARG A 11 15.46 12.03 -38.33
CA ARG A 11 15.88 13.33 -37.79
C ARG A 11 15.12 13.63 -36.50
N PHE A 12 15.89 13.66 -35.43
CA PHE A 12 15.57 14.18 -34.11
C PHE A 12 14.99 15.60 -34.19
N LEU A 13 13.89 15.85 -33.48
CA LEU A 13 13.48 17.19 -33.06
C LEU A 13 13.05 17.16 -31.59
N ASN A 14 13.47 18.23 -30.91
CA ASN A 14 13.62 18.46 -29.47
C ASN A 14 12.28 18.51 -28.69
N PRO A 15 12.16 17.96 -27.46
CA PRO A 15 10.95 18.03 -26.66
C PRO A 15 11.01 19.24 -25.71
N PHE A 16 10.82 20.46 -26.23
CA PHE A 16 10.84 21.66 -25.38
C PHE A 16 9.97 22.79 -25.96
N PHE A 17 8.76 22.49 -26.44
CA PHE A 17 7.76 23.52 -26.74
C PHE A 17 6.35 22.89 -26.79
N LEU A 18 5.74 22.68 -25.62
CA LEU A 18 4.29 22.47 -25.45
C LEU A 18 3.85 22.61 -23.98
N LEU A 19 4.48 23.56 -23.27
CA LEU A 19 4.02 24.09 -22.00
C LEU A 19 3.88 25.60 -22.22
N ILE A 20 2.75 26.18 -21.83
CA ILE A 20 2.26 27.55 -22.10
C ILE A 20 1.30 27.60 -23.30
N PHE A 21 0.05 27.15 -23.08
CA PHE A 21 -1.19 27.85 -23.44
C PHE A 21 -2.38 26.99 -22.98
N CYS A 22 -2.73 27.09 -21.70
CA CYS A 22 -4.07 26.76 -21.19
C CYS A 22 -4.34 27.64 -19.96
N GLY A 23 -4.35 28.95 -20.21
CA GLY A 23 -4.86 29.94 -19.28
C GLY A 23 -6.10 30.58 -19.89
N GLY A 24 -7.26 30.38 -19.27
CA GLY A 24 -8.52 31.03 -19.61
C GLY A 24 -9.50 30.18 -20.40
N LEU A 25 -10.61 29.84 -19.74
CA LEU A 25 -11.98 29.59 -20.25
C LEU A 25 -12.16 28.80 -21.57
N GLU A 26 -12.88 27.68 -21.44
CA GLU A 26 -13.55 26.86 -22.45
C GLU A 26 -12.76 25.75 -23.18
N PHE A 27 -13.15 24.50 -22.85
CA PHE A 27 -13.15 23.28 -23.66
C PHE A 27 -11.82 22.71 -24.17
N CYS A 28 -11.14 21.97 -23.29
CA CYS A 28 -10.66 20.62 -23.65
C CYS A 28 -11.58 19.60 -22.95
N SER A 29 -12.79 19.37 -23.48
CA SER A 29 -13.57 18.20 -23.11
C SER A 29 -13.14 17.05 -24.02
N GLU A 30 -12.23 16.20 -23.54
CA GLU A 30 -12.40 14.79 -23.89
C GLU A 30 -13.82 14.42 -23.42
N GLN A 31 -14.65 13.86 -24.31
CA GLN A 31 -15.96 13.35 -23.92
C GLN A 31 -15.75 12.38 -22.76
N LYS A 32 -16.06 12.82 -21.54
CA LYS A 32 -16.14 11.91 -20.40
C LYS A 32 -17.18 10.86 -20.77
N ASP A 33 -16.74 9.62 -20.84
CA ASP A 33 -17.60 8.48 -21.05
C ASP A 33 -18.70 8.52 -19.97
N GLN A 34 -19.95 8.75 -20.38
CA GLN A 34 -21.09 9.04 -19.50
C GLN A 34 -21.61 7.76 -18.82
N THR A 35 -20.73 7.05 -18.13
CA THR A 35 -20.98 5.70 -17.60
C THR A 35 -20.44 5.56 -16.17
N GLY A 36 -21.25 4.94 -15.31
CA GLY A 36 -20.92 4.71 -13.90
C GLY A 36 -21.26 5.89 -12.99
N ILE A 37 -20.37 6.19 -12.05
CA ILE A 37 -20.50 7.33 -11.13
C ILE A 37 -20.26 8.63 -11.89
N ALA A 38 -21.26 9.51 -11.87
CA ALA A 38 -21.16 10.88 -12.38
C ALA A 38 -20.50 11.80 -11.34
N TYR A 39 -20.96 11.71 -10.09
CA TYR A 39 -20.44 12.49 -8.98
C TYR A 39 -20.38 11.68 -7.70
N ASP A 40 -19.24 11.76 -7.03
CA ASP A 40 -19.04 11.33 -5.65
C ASP A 40 -18.93 12.57 -4.78
N LEU A 41 -19.96 12.85 -3.98
CA LEU A 41 -20.04 14.11 -3.24
C LEU A 41 -18.95 14.23 -2.17
N THR A 42 -18.34 13.14 -1.68
CA THR A 42 -17.22 13.24 -0.73
C THR A 42 -15.94 13.77 -1.39
N ARG A 43 -15.83 13.62 -2.72
CA ARG A 43 -14.68 14.12 -3.51
C ARG A 43 -14.90 15.51 -4.08
N LEU A 44 -16.12 16.04 -4.04
CA LEU A 44 -16.40 17.43 -4.45
C LEU A 44 -16.12 18.46 -3.37
N LEU A 45 -15.88 18.06 -2.12
CA LEU A 45 -15.75 18.98 -0.97
C LEU A 45 -14.62 20.01 -1.10
N ALA A 46 -13.52 19.61 -1.73
CA ALA A 46 -12.38 20.49 -1.97
C ALA A 46 -12.57 21.42 -3.19
N LEU A 47 -13.62 21.21 -4.00
CA LEU A 47 -13.85 22.00 -5.21
C LEU A 47 -14.51 23.35 -4.91
N PRO A 48 -14.20 24.43 -5.66
CA PRO A 48 -14.76 25.77 -5.43
C PRO A 48 -16.30 25.87 -5.54
N GLY A 49 -16.94 24.89 -6.17
CA GLY A 49 -18.40 24.82 -6.32
C GLY A 49 -19.14 24.32 -5.07
N THR A 50 -18.42 23.92 -4.02
CA THR A 50 -18.99 23.37 -2.79
C THR A 50 -19.00 24.41 -1.68
N LYS A 51 -20.15 24.56 -1.00
CA LYS A 51 -20.28 25.41 0.20
C LYS A 51 -20.82 24.57 1.35
N VAL A 52 -20.25 24.78 2.53
CA VAL A 52 -20.63 24.09 3.75
C VAL A 52 -20.93 25.13 4.82
N GLU A 53 -22.09 25.01 5.46
CA GLU A 53 -22.54 25.90 6.53
C GLU A 53 -22.84 25.07 7.77
N GLY A 54 -22.42 25.53 8.95
CA GLY A 54 -22.67 24.84 10.21
C GLY A 54 -21.52 25.00 11.19
N LYS A 55 -21.76 24.61 12.45
CA LYS A 55 -20.75 24.63 13.51
C LYS A 55 -20.17 23.22 13.68
N PHE A 56 -18.97 23.01 13.16
CA PHE A 56 -18.25 21.76 13.32
C PHE A 56 -17.55 21.69 14.69
N PRO A 57 -17.44 20.49 15.28
CA PRO A 57 -16.84 20.34 16.60
C PRO A 57 -15.31 20.44 16.54
N ASP A 58 -14.69 20.98 17.59
CA ASP A 58 -13.23 21.05 17.70
C ASP A 58 -12.60 19.68 18.03
N LYS A 59 -13.37 18.80 18.67
CA LYS A 59 -12.97 17.46 19.13
C LYS A 59 -13.89 16.39 18.55
N ASP A 60 -13.49 15.13 18.67
CA ASP A 60 -14.33 14.02 18.24
C ASP A 60 -15.55 13.87 19.15
N PRO A 61 -16.78 14.09 18.63
CA PRO A 61 -17.99 13.93 19.43
C PRO A 61 -18.37 12.44 19.58
N LEU A 62 -17.69 11.52 18.88
CA LEU A 62 -18.08 10.12 18.89
C LEU A 62 -17.41 9.32 20.02
N PRO A 63 -18.18 8.50 20.75
CA PRO A 63 -17.66 7.53 21.72
C PRO A 63 -16.86 6.41 21.05
N TYR A 64 -15.98 5.76 21.83
CA TYR A 64 -15.05 4.72 21.34
C TYR A 64 -15.68 3.60 20.51
N HIS A 65 -16.96 3.25 20.74
CA HIS A 65 -17.66 2.20 20.01
C HIS A 65 -17.87 2.53 18.52
N TRP A 66 -17.98 3.81 18.16
CA TRP A 66 -17.99 4.28 16.78
C TRP A 66 -16.64 4.91 16.47
N LYS A 67 -15.97 4.45 15.41
CA LYS A 67 -14.66 4.96 15.05
C LYS A 67 -14.78 5.92 13.89
N LYS A 68 -14.15 7.06 14.00
CA LYS A 68 -13.95 7.99 12.89
C LYS A 68 -12.49 8.00 12.48
N ASN A 69 -12.27 8.11 11.17
CA ASN A 69 -11.05 8.67 10.60
C ASN A 69 -11.41 9.86 9.70
N PRO A 70 -10.64 10.97 9.66
CA PRO A 70 -10.80 11.96 8.61
C PRO A 70 -10.65 11.30 7.24
N GLY A 71 -11.53 11.60 6.30
CA GLY A 71 -11.41 11.05 4.96
C GLY A 71 -10.21 11.67 4.24
N ARG A 72 -9.12 10.91 4.17
CA ARG A 72 -7.78 11.36 3.75
C ARG A 72 -7.68 11.70 2.27
N HIS A 73 -8.69 11.30 1.50
CA HIS A 73 -8.71 11.37 0.04
C HIS A 73 -9.70 12.42 -0.50
N SER A 74 -10.37 13.18 0.36
CA SER A 74 -11.23 14.31 -0.05
C SER A 74 -10.46 15.55 -0.53
N GLY A 75 -9.15 15.60 -0.31
CA GLY A 75 -8.33 16.78 -0.61
C GLY A 75 -8.57 17.95 0.34
N LEU A 76 -9.35 17.76 1.41
CA LEU A 76 -9.64 18.80 2.38
C LEU A 76 -8.44 19.16 3.26
N PRO A 77 -8.29 20.44 3.64
CA PRO A 77 -7.31 20.83 4.64
C PRO A 77 -7.78 20.43 6.05
N ILE A 78 -6.88 20.43 7.03
CA ILE A 78 -7.11 19.84 8.37
C ILE A 78 -8.22 20.54 9.15
N GLU A 79 -8.41 21.84 8.93
CA GLU A 79 -9.47 22.64 9.52
C GLU A 79 -10.87 22.19 9.05
N ARG A 80 -10.95 21.58 7.86
CA ARG A 80 -12.18 21.02 7.28
C ARG A 80 -12.27 19.49 7.43
N LYS A 81 -11.41 18.86 8.23
CA LYS A 81 -11.35 17.39 8.46
C LYS A 81 -12.65 16.75 8.96
N TRP A 82 -13.60 17.57 9.42
CA TRP A 82 -14.90 17.10 9.84
C TRP A 82 -15.86 16.91 8.69
N GLU A 83 -15.68 17.57 7.56
CA GLU A 83 -16.68 17.54 6.50
C GLU A 83 -16.75 16.19 5.77
N ASN A 84 -15.62 15.48 5.70
CA ASN A 84 -15.55 14.10 5.24
C ASN A 84 -14.94 13.19 6.30
N THR A 85 -15.66 12.12 6.61
CA THR A 85 -15.30 11.15 7.62
C THR A 85 -15.46 9.75 7.05
N GLN A 86 -14.52 8.87 7.39
CA GLN A 86 -14.75 7.45 7.28
C GLN A 86 -15.28 6.98 8.64
N ILE A 87 -16.56 6.63 8.68
CA ILE A 87 -17.27 6.19 9.87
C ILE A 87 -17.28 4.66 9.93
N THR A 88 -16.87 4.10 11.05
CA THR A 88 -16.74 2.64 11.22
C THR A 88 -17.57 2.14 12.39
N PHE A 89 -18.35 1.10 12.12
CA PHE A 89 -19.17 0.38 13.09
C PHE A 89 -18.54 -0.95 13.41
N ASN A 90 -18.59 -1.34 14.69
CA ASN A 90 -18.41 -2.73 15.09
C ASN A 90 -19.79 -3.41 15.06
N THR A 91 -20.17 -3.93 13.90
CA THR A 91 -21.52 -4.45 13.62
C THR A 91 -21.76 -5.86 14.18
N ASP A 92 -20.67 -6.60 14.43
CA ASP A 92 -20.71 -7.89 15.10
C ASP A 92 -19.51 -8.01 16.05
N LYS A 93 -19.79 -7.99 17.34
CA LYS A 93 -18.76 -8.09 18.39
C LYS A 93 -18.20 -9.50 18.56
N THR A 94 -18.87 -10.52 18.02
CA THR A 94 -18.41 -11.92 18.07
C THR A 94 -17.39 -12.19 16.98
N LEU A 95 -17.66 -11.70 15.76
CA LEU A 95 -16.78 -11.82 14.60
C LEU A 95 -15.81 -10.62 14.46
N PHE A 96 -15.93 -9.62 15.33
CA PHE A 96 -15.22 -8.34 15.26
C PHE A 96 -15.36 -7.69 13.87
N ILE A 97 -16.59 -7.65 13.35
CA ILE A 97 -16.85 -7.07 12.03
C ILE A 97 -16.78 -5.55 12.13
N ASN A 98 -15.81 -4.98 11.42
CA ASN A 98 -15.66 -3.55 11.24
C ASN A 98 -16.18 -3.17 9.86
N HIS A 99 -17.21 -2.33 9.83
CA HIS A 99 -17.77 -1.82 8.59
C HIS A 99 -17.54 -0.30 8.49
N SER A 100 -16.62 0.10 7.63
CA SER A 100 -16.24 1.48 7.38
C SER A 100 -16.90 2.04 6.12
N LEU A 101 -17.56 3.19 6.25
CA LEU A 101 -18.22 3.91 5.16
C LEU A 101 -17.60 5.30 4.99
N ASP A 102 -17.29 5.70 3.76
CA ASP A 102 -16.89 7.07 3.47
C ASP A 102 -18.14 7.97 3.42
N ALA A 103 -18.14 9.03 4.23
CA ALA A 103 -19.35 9.80 4.52
C ALA A 103 -19.11 11.31 4.59
N LEU A 104 -20.16 12.07 4.30
CA LEU A 104 -20.28 13.46 4.71
C LEU A 104 -20.79 13.50 6.15
N TYR A 105 -20.24 14.38 6.96
CA TYR A 105 -20.70 14.60 8.33
C TYR A 105 -21.42 15.94 8.46
N LEU A 106 -22.64 15.87 8.95
CA LEU A 106 -23.55 17.00 9.14
C LEU A 106 -23.83 17.17 10.65
N PRO A 107 -23.14 18.10 11.34
CA PRO A 107 -23.49 18.44 12.72
C PRO A 107 -24.88 19.10 12.78
N PRO A 108 -25.51 19.21 13.97
CA PRO A 108 -26.79 19.87 14.15
C PRO A 108 -26.87 21.23 13.43
N ASN A 109 -27.94 21.45 12.66
CA ASN A 109 -28.22 22.69 11.93
C ASN A 109 -27.11 23.09 10.94
N SER A 110 -26.70 22.12 10.12
CA SER A 110 -25.71 22.31 9.06
C SER A 110 -26.30 22.07 7.67
N SER A 111 -25.61 22.57 6.64
CA SER A 111 -25.99 22.32 5.26
C SER A 111 -24.77 22.18 4.35
N TYR A 112 -24.94 21.41 3.28
CA TYR A 112 -23.96 21.23 2.21
C TYR A 112 -24.61 21.62 0.90
N PHE A 113 -23.92 22.42 0.10
CA PHE A 113 -24.32 22.81 -1.24
C PHE A 113 -23.26 22.34 -2.23
N PHE A 114 -23.68 21.64 -3.28
CA PHE A 114 -22.82 21.15 -4.35
C PHE A 114 -23.30 21.69 -5.69
N LYS A 115 -22.39 22.29 -6.46
CA LYS A 115 -22.63 22.59 -7.87
C LYS A 115 -22.50 21.31 -8.70
N ILE A 116 -23.54 20.97 -9.44
CA ILE A 116 -23.66 19.74 -10.24
C ILE A 116 -24.11 20.13 -11.65
N GLU A 117 -23.56 19.50 -12.68
CA GLU A 117 -23.93 19.83 -14.06
C GLU A 117 -25.34 19.34 -14.39
N LYS A 118 -25.95 20.00 -15.37
CA LYS A 118 -27.30 19.67 -15.82
C LYS A 118 -27.36 18.22 -16.29
N GLY A 119 -28.26 17.43 -15.71
CA GLY A 119 -28.47 16.04 -16.08
C GLY A 119 -29.49 15.33 -15.20
N ASP A 120 -29.83 14.11 -15.60
CA ASP A 120 -30.67 13.20 -14.84
C ASP A 120 -29.80 12.12 -14.20
N TYR A 121 -29.98 11.90 -12.90
CA TYR A 121 -29.12 11.06 -12.10
C TYR A 121 -29.90 10.08 -11.22
N ASP A 122 -29.39 8.86 -11.09
CA ASP A 122 -29.75 7.94 -10.00
C ASP A 122 -28.89 8.29 -8.79
N PHE A 123 -29.48 8.95 -7.80
CA PHE A 123 -28.78 9.38 -6.60
C PHE A 123 -28.98 8.37 -5.46
N LYS A 124 -27.88 7.84 -4.94
CA LYS A 124 -27.87 6.86 -3.85
C LYS A 124 -27.02 7.33 -2.69
N PHE A 125 -27.47 7.03 -1.49
CA PHE A 125 -26.72 7.24 -0.25
C PHE A 125 -27.30 6.38 0.88
N SER A 126 -26.51 6.19 1.94
CA SER A 126 -26.99 5.68 3.22
C SER A 126 -26.91 6.76 4.27
N ALA A 127 -27.90 6.83 5.17
CA ALA A 127 -27.97 7.87 6.18
C ALA A 127 -28.21 7.28 7.57
N GLY A 128 -27.46 7.75 8.55
CA GLY A 128 -27.61 7.39 9.95
C GLY A 128 -27.36 8.57 10.88
N ILE A 129 -28.02 8.55 12.05
CA ILE A 129 -27.85 9.58 13.08
C ILE A 129 -27.15 9.02 14.31
N LEU A 130 -26.22 9.79 14.87
CA LEU A 130 -25.50 9.46 16.11
C LEU A 130 -25.57 10.64 17.10
N GLY A 131 -25.54 10.32 18.39
CA GLY A 131 -25.43 11.32 19.46
C GLY A 131 -23.99 11.53 19.91
N GLU A 132 -23.78 12.53 20.76
CA GLU A 132 -22.47 12.82 21.38
C GLU A 132 -22.00 11.75 22.38
N SER A 133 -22.86 10.77 22.71
CA SER A 133 -22.49 9.65 23.57
C SER A 133 -23.25 8.35 23.23
N ILE A 134 -22.74 7.21 23.69
CA ILE A 134 -23.44 5.91 23.56
C ILE A 134 -24.81 5.96 24.23
N ASN A 135 -24.94 6.71 25.33
CA ASN A 135 -26.16 6.78 26.15
C ASN A 135 -27.11 7.91 25.73
N SER A 136 -26.83 8.62 24.63
CA SER A 136 -27.81 9.55 24.07
C SER A 136 -29.14 8.81 23.87
N SER A 137 -30.26 9.51 23.86
CA SER A 137 -31.58 8.91 23.56
C SER A 137 -32.50 10.00 23.05
N GLY A 138 -33.57 9.62 22.35
CA GLY A 138 -34.47 10.58 21.72
C GLY A 138 -33.78 11.42 20.64
N LEU A 139 -32.79 10.82 19.96
CA LEU A 139 -32.14 11.44 18.81
C LEU A 139 -33.16 11.60 17.71
N LYS A 140 -33.30 12.81 17.20
CA LYS A 140 -34.19 13.09 16.08
C LYS A 140 -33.65 14.20 15.21
N GLY A 141 -34.05 14.18 13.95
CA GLY A 141 -33.75 15.26 13.03
C GLY A 141 -34.38 15.03 11.67
N THR A 142 -34.30 16.06 10.83
CA THR A 142 -34.86 16.05 9.50
C THR A 142 -33.79 16.44 8.49
N LEU A 143 -33.57 15.55 7.51
CA LEU A 143 -32.72 15.80 6.35
C LEU A 143 -33.61 16.25 5.19
N SER A 144 -33.47 17.50 4.77
CA SER A 144 -34.08 18.01 3.54
C SER A 144 -33.07 17.95 2.39
N LEU A 145 -33.52 17.45 1.25
CA LEU A 145 -32.80 17.46 -0.02
C LEU A 145 -33.47 18.47 -0.95
N GLU A 146 -32.72 19.51 -1.32
CA GLU A 146 -33.12 20.51 -2.31
C GLU A 146 -32.33 20.30 -3.59
N VAL A 147 -33.01 20.43 -4.73
CA VAL A 147 -32.40 20.46 -6.05
C VAL A 147 -32.82 21.76 -6.72
N ASP A 148 -31.84 22.54 -7.18
CA ASP A 148 -32.03 23.86 -7.79
C ASP A 148 -32.90 24.82 -6.96
N GLY A 149 -32.72 24.80 -5.64
CA GLY A 149 -33.43 25.65 -4.69
C GLY A 149 -34.85 25.21 -4.36
N LYS A 150 -35.30 24.04 -4.84
CA LYS A 150 -36.59 23.46 -4.49
C LYS A 150 -36.39 22.19 -3.66
N GLU A 151 -37.04 22.10 -2.50
CA GLU A 151 -37.08 20.85 -1.73
C GLU A 151 -37.82 19.78 -2.53
N ILE A 152 -37.12 18.67 -2.81
CA ILE A 152 -37.67 17.54 -3.55
C ILE A 152 -38.05 16.38 -2.64
N GLN A 153 -37.37 16.25 -1.50
CA GLN A 153 -37.59 15.16 -0.55
C GLN A 153 -37.12 15.56 0.84
N SER A 154 -37.84 15.10 1.86
CA SER A 154 -37.44 15.24 3.27
C SER A 154 -37.50 13.87 3.97
N PHE A 155 -36.56 13.65 4.88
CA PHE A 155 -36.41 12.40 5.62
C PHE A 155 -36.35 12.69 7.11
N VAL A 156 -37.29 12.14 7.86
CA VAL A 156 -37.27 12.15 9.32
C VAL A 156 -36.49 10.95 9.81
N PHE A 157 -35.55 11.18 10.72
CA PHE A 157 -34.80 10.14 11.41
C PHE A 157 -35.11 10.21 12.90
N GLU A 158 -35.42 9.06 13.48
CA GLU A 158 -35.68 8.84 14.90
C GLU A 158 -34.92 7.58 15.35
N ASP A 159 -34.61 7.50 16.64
CA ASP A 159 -33.62 6.58 17.23
C ASP A 159 -34.15 5.13 17.36
N ASP A 160 -34.17 4.37 16.26
CA ASP A 160 -34.62 2.95 16.29
C ASP A 160 -33.47 1.93 16.27
N ASN A 161 -32.33 2.22 15.63
CA ASN A 161 -31.09 1.41 15.70
C ASN A 161 -29.90 2.16 15.06
N ARG A 162 -28.92 2.60 15.86
CA ARG A 162 -27.81 3.49 15.42
C ARG A 162 -26.81 2.88 14.45
N GLU A 163 -26.77 1.55 14.38
CA GLU A 163 -25.90 0.81 13.46
C GLU A 163 -26.61 0.38 12.19
N ASN A 164 -27.95 0.48 12.16
CA ASN A 164 -28.75 0.17 10.98
C ASN A 164 -29.06 1.45 10.21
N TRP A 165 -28.29 1.70 9.16
CA TRP A 165 -28.41 2.94 8.39
C TRP A 165 -29.43 2.79 7.27
N LYS A 166 -30.21 3.85 7.04
CA LYS A 166 -31.25 3.84 6.03
C LYS A 166 -30.63 4.09 4.66
N SER A 167 -30.65 3.08 3.79
CA SER A 167 -30.29 3.24 2.38
C SER A 167 -31.42 3.91 1.60
N ILE A 168 -31.06 4.91 0.81
CA ILE A 168 -31.98 5.76 0.06
C ILE A 168 -31.50 5.81 -1.41
N GLY A 169 -32.43 5.66 -2.34
CA GLY A 169 -32.23 5.84 -3.77
C GLY A 169 -33.31 6.73 -4.36
N LEU A 170 -32.92 7.73 -5.15
CA LEU A 170 -33.80 8.73 -5.75
C LEU A 170 -33.41 8.97 -7.20
N GLN A 171 -34.40 9.19 -8.06
CA GLN A 171 -34.16 9.73 -9.39
C GLN A 171 -34.31 11.25 -9.32
N ILE A 172 -33.26 11.98 -9.72
CA ILE A 172 -33.23 13.45 -9.63
C ILE A 172 -32.80 14.07 -10.95
N SER A 173 -33.47 15.15 -11.32
CA SER A 173 -33.09 16.00 -12.46
C SER A 173 -32.46 17.27 -11.89
N VAL A 174 -31.19 17.51 -12.21
CA VAL A 174 -30.43 18.66 -11.71
C VAL A 174 -30.16 19.60 -12.87
N HIS A 175 -30.30 20.91 -12.65
CA HIS A 175 -29.90 21.95 -13.60
C HIS A 175 -28.59 22.63 -13.18
N GLN A 176 -28.39 22.87 -11.88
CA GLN A 176 -27.28 23.64 -11.37
C GLN A 176 -26.72 23.13 -10.04
N ASN A 177 -27.56 22.68 -9.10
CA ASN A 177 -27.09 22.38 -7.76
C ASN A 177 -27.97 21.43 -6.95
N ILE A 178 -27.34 20.82 -5.96
CA ILE A 178 -27.98 20.02 -4.91
C ILE A 178 -27.59 20.62 -3.55
N LYS A 179 -28.54 20.69 -2.62
CA LYS A 179 -28.31 21.11 -1.25
C LYS A 179 -28.91 20.13 -0.25
N PHE A 180 -28.13 19.75 0.76
CA PHE A 180 -28.55 18.97 1.91
C PHE A 180 -28.67 19.88 3.11
N ILE A 181 -29.78 19.79 3.85
CA ILE A 181 -30.00 20.58 5.06
C ILE A 181 -30.35 19.62 6.18
N TRP A 182 -29.53 19.60 7.23
CA TRP A 182 -29.78 18.82 8.43
C TRP A 182 -30.31 19.71 9.55
N LYS A 183 -31.56 19.52 9.94
CA LYS A 183 -32.20 20.22 11.06
C LYS A 183 -32.33 19.27 12.24
N SER A 184 -31.67 19.62 13.33
CA SER A 184 -31.59 18.77 14.52
C SER A 184 -31.12 19.59 15.71
N GLU A 185 -31.59 19.23 16.90
CA GLU A 185 -31.16 19.84 18.16
C GLU A 185 -30.07 19.03 18.87
N ASN A 186 -30.04 17.70 18.66
CA ASN A 186 -29.30 16.77 19.52
C ASN A 186 -28.63 15.61 18.78
N SER A 187 -28.66 15.60 17.44
CA SER A 187 -28.19 14.47 16.64
C SER A 187 -27.31 14.92 15.48
N HIS A 188 -26.24 14.16 15.25
CA HIS A 188 -25.34 14.31 14.13
C HIS A 188 -25.74 13.36 13.02
N LEU A 189 -25.85 13.86 11.80
CA LEU A 189 -26.13 13.05 10.62
C LEU A 189 -24.83 12.69 9.90
N TYR A 190 -24.78 11.45 9.43
CA TYR A 190 -23.76 10.97 8.53
C TYR A 190 -24.43 10.49 7.25
N LEU A 191 -23.96 11.03 6.12
CA LEU A 191 -24.41 10.68 4.78
C LEU A 191 -23.32 9.84 4.12
N ALA A 192 -23.40 8.53 4.25
CA ALA A 192 -22.46 7.58 3.66
C ALA A 192 -22.73 7.39 2.16
N GLU A 193 -21.64 7.25 1.41
CA GLU A 193 -21.64 6.90 -0.01
C GLU A 193 -22.60 7.76 -0.87
N PRO A 194 -22.59 9.11 -0.74
CA PRO A 194 -23.49 9.98 -1.48
C PRO A 194 -23.06 10.11 -2.94
N ILE A 195 -23.59 9.22 -3.77
CA ILE A 195 -23.13 8.98 -5.13
C ILE A 195 -24.27 9.23 -6.12
N LEU A 196 -24.00 10.06 -7.12
CA LEU A 196 -24.85 10.24 -8.29
C LEU A 196 -24.31 9.38 -9.43
N TYR A 197 -25.14 8.52 -9.96
CA TYR A 197 -24.86 7.71 -11.14
C TYR A 197 -25.52 8.34 -12.38
N PHE A 198 -24.88 8.20 -13.53
CA PHE A 198 -25.57 8.43 -14.80
C PHE A 198 -26.72 7.43 -14.95
N GLN A 199 -27.86 7.87 -15.51
CA GLN A 199 -28.98 6.98 -15.81
C GLN A 199 -28.66 5.99 -16.95
N ASP A 200 -27.76 6.37 -17.87
CA ASP A 200 -27.24 5.44 -18.85
C ASP A 200 -26.17 4.55 -18.21
N HIS A 201 -26.48 3.26 -18.10
CA HIS A 201 -25.60 2.24 -17.54
C HIS A 201 -24.79 1.53 -18.65
N SER A 202 -24.33 2.30 -19.63
CA SER A 202 -23.42 1.81 -20.66
C SER A 202 -22.16 1.17 -20.02
N LYS A 203 -21.72 0.05 -20.60
CA LYS A 203 -21.00 -1.03 -19.90
C LYS A 203 -19.49 -0.80 -19.83
N LYS A 204 -19.04 -0.08 -18.81
CA LYS A 204 -17.69 -0.28 -18.27
C LYS A 204 -17.59 -1.70 -17.69
N PRO A 205 -16.48 -2.42 -17.92
CA PRO A 205 -16.31 -3.75 -17.32
C PRO A 205 -16.13 -3.62 -15.81
N ASN A 206 -16.59 -4.59 -15.02
CA ASN A 206 -16.29 -4.58 -13.59
C ASN A 206 -14.84 -5.00 -13.33
N VAL A 207 -14.27 -4.59 -12.20
CA VAL A 207 -12.94 -5.01 -11.77
C VAL A 207 -13.06 -5.79 -10.48
N ILE A 208 -12.56 -7.02 -10.47
CA ILE A 208 -12.63 -7.91 -9.31
C ILE A 208 -11.23 -8.40 -9.02
N LEU A 209 -10.68 -8.03 -7.87
CA LEU A 209 -9.38 -8.46 -7.40
C LEU A 209 -9.56 -9.44 -6.25
N ILE A 210 -9.29 -10.72 -6.52
CA ILE A 210 -9.31 -11.82 -5.56
C ILE A 210 -7.89 -12.02 -5.04
N VAL A 211 -7.69 -11.80 -3.74
CA VAL A 211 -6.39 -11.97 -3.07
C VAL A 211 -6.49 -13.08 -2.04
N LEU A 212 -5.62 -14.06 -2.15
CA LEU A 212 -5.56 -15.23 -1.28
C LEU A 212 -4.35 -15.09 -0.36
N ASP A 213 -4.59 -14.92 0.94
CA ASP A 213 -3.50 -14.70 1.89
C ASP A 213 -2.62 -15.96 1.99
N SER A 214 -1.31 -15.80 1.80
CA SER A 214 -0.31 -16.88 1.94
C SER A 214 -0.43 -18.02 0.90
N ALA A 215 -1.12 -17.77 -0.22
CA ALA A 215 -1.29 -18.74 -1.30
C ALA A 215 -0.01 -18.94 -2.13
N ARG A 216 0.52 -20.15 -2.11
CA ARG A 216 1.68 -20.55 -2.91
C ARG A 216 1.28 -21.00 -4.29
N LYS A 217 2.03 -20.56 -5.29
CA LYS A 217 1.82 -20.92 -6.70
C LYS A 217 1.84 -22.43 -6.95
N ASP A 218 2.73 -23.16 -6.28
CA ASP A 218 3.00 -24.58 -6.52
C ASP A 218 1.92 -25.54 -6.01
N PHE A 219 0.87 -25.03 -5.36
CA PHE A 219 -0.31 -25.79 -4.94
C PHE A 219 -1.53 -25.65 -5.88
N PHE A 220 -1.36 -24.95 -7.01
CA PHE A 220 -2.39 -24.79 -8.03
C PHE A 220 -2.21 -25.81 -9.16
N GLY A 221 -3.30 -26.45 -9.59
CA GLY A 221 -3.27 -27.36 -10.74
C GLY A 221 -2.84 -26.66 -12.03
N SER A 222 -3.23 -25.39 -12.23
CA SER A 222 -2.79 -24.56 -13.35
C SER A 222 -1.28 -24.33 -13.41
N TYR A 223 -0.59 -24.49 -12.28
CA TYR A 223 0.87 -24.37 -12.16
C TYR A 223 1.58 -25.72 -12.00
N GLY A 224 0.85 -26.83 -12.18
CA GLY A 224 1.41 -28.17 -12.21
C GLY A 224 1.28 -28.97 -10.92
N PHE A 225 0.51 -28.50 -9.93
CA PHE A 225 0.17 -29.35 -8.79
C PHE A 225 -0.65 -30.55 -9.29
N PRO A 226 -0.26 -31.81 -8.99
CA PRO A 226 -0.80 -32.97 -9.69
C PRO A 226 -2.20 -33.40 -9.25
N TYR A 227 -2.78 -32.73 -8.25
CA TYR A 227 -4.10 -33.07 -7.70
C TYR A 227 -5.08 -31.90 -7.85
N PRO A 228 -6.36 -32.16 -8.13
CA PRO A 228 -7.34 -31.12 -8.41
C PRO A 228 -7.86 -30.47 -7.12
N ILE A 229 -6.99 -29.81 -6.36
CA ILE A 229 -7.35 -29.10 -5.13
C ILE A 229 -7.79 -27.65 -5.38
N THR A 230 -7.60 -27.12 -6.60
CA THR A 230 -8.03 -25.78 -7.01
C THR A 230 -8.91 -25.79 -8.27
N PRO A 231 -9.95 -26.64 -8.39
CA PRO A 231 -10.64 -26.85 -9.67
C PRO A 231 -11.36 -25.61 -10.22
N ASN A 232 -11.91 -24.73 -9.38
CA ASN A 232 -12.59 -23.51 -9.85
C ASN A 232 -11.57 -22.49 -10.38
N MET A 233 -10.48 -22.28 -9.64
CA MET A 233 -9.41 -21.36 -10.03
C MET A 233 -8.60 -21.90 -11.22
N ASP A 234 -8.39 -23.20 -11.33
CA ASP A 234 -7.75 -23.83 -12.48
C ASP A 234 -8.59 -23.67 -13.75
N GLN A 235 -9.92 -23.73 -13.62
CA GLN A 235 -10.82 -23.46 -14.74
C GLN A 235 -10.76 -21.99 -15.15
N LEU A 236 -10.78 -21.07 -14.19
CA LEU A 236 -10.63 -19.63 -14.44
C LEU A 236 -9.29 -19.32 -15.14
N ALA A 237 -8.20 -19.96 -14.71
CA ALA A 237 -6.87 -19.77 -15.29
C ALA A 237 -6.80 -20.15 -16.78
N LYS A 238 -7.57 -21.16 -17.24
CA LYS A 238 -7.63 -21.54 -18.67
C LYS A 238 -8.24 -20.46 -19.56
N GLU A 239 -9.12 -19.64 -19.01
CA GLU A 239 -9.80 -18.54 -19.69
C GLU A 239 -9.04 -17.21 -19.55
N SER A 240 -7.90 -17.22 -18.84
CA SER A 240 -7.17 -16.02 -18.41
C SER A 240 -5.91 -15.76 -19.23
N VAL A 241 -5.40 -14.54 -19.11
CA VAL A 241 -3.97 -14.24 -19.29
C VAL A 241 -3.23 -14.78 -18.07
N PHE A 242 -2.30 -15.70 -18.28
CA PHE A 242 -1.59 -16.46 -17.27
C PHE A 242 -0.12 -16.01 -17.15
N PHE A 243 0.34 -15.76 -15.92
CA PHE A 243 1.72 -15.39 -15.64
C PHE A 243 2.51 -16.60 -15.16
N GLU A 244 3.60 -16.95 -15.84
CA GLU A 244 4.33 -18.19 -15.58
C GLU A 244 5.08 -18.19 -14.23
N ASN A 245 5.72 -17.06 -13.90
CA ASN A 245 6.53 -16.95 -12.68
C ASN A 245 6.37 -15.59 -11.97
N PRO A 246 5.19 -15.31 -11.40
CA PRO A 246 4.90 -14.06 -10.72
C PRO A 246 5.40 -14.09 -9.27
N PHE A 247 5.87 -12.93 -8.78
CA PHE A 247 6.44 -12.76 -7.45
C PHE A 247 5.80 -11.61 -6.70
N SER A 248 5.51 -11.84 -5.41
CA SER A 248 5.11 -10.80 -4.48
C SER A 248 6.21 -9.77 -4.28
N ASN A 249 5.83 -8.59 -3.77
CA ASN A 249 6.80 -7.53 -3.45
C ASN A 249 7.15 -7.45 -1.98
N GLY A 250 6.44 -8.24 -1.17
CA GLY A 250 6.66 -8.37 0.25
C GLY A 250 6.75 -9.83 0.65
N ASN A 251 7.54 -10.12 1.70
CA ASN A 251 7.53 -11.45 2.32
C ASN A 251 6.37 -11.68 3.31
N TRP A 252 5.51 -10.67 3.50
CA TRP A 252 4.29 -10.77 4.28
C TRP A 252 3.25 -9.75 3.80
N THR A 253 2.03 -9.87 4.33
CA THR A 253 0.83 -9.16 3.88
C THR A 253 1.03 -7.66 3.68
N LYS A 254 1.48 -6.94 4.73
CA LYS A 254 1.53 -5.47 4.71
C LYS A 254 2.39 -4.90 3.57
N PRO A 255 3.69 -5.22 3.43
CA PRO A 255 4.50 -4.68 2.34
C PRO A 255 4.00 -5.15 0.98
N SER A 256 3.53 -6.39 0.84
CA SER A 256 3.09 -6.90 -0.47
C SER A 256 1.84 -6.19 -0.96
N MET A 257 0.78 -6.20 -0.14
CA MET A 257 -0.52 -5.59 -0.44
C MET A 257 -0.38 -4.11 -0.81
N ILE A 258 0.28 -3.34 0.05
CA ILE A 258 0.45 -1.90 -0.19
C ILE A 258 1.25 -1.67 -1.47
N SER A 259 2.25 -2.51 -1.75
CA SER A 259 3.09 -2.31 -2.91
C SER A 259 2.35 -2.52 -4.23
N PHE A 260 1.62 -3.63 -4.37
CA PHE A 260 0.92 -3.88 -5.63
C PHE A 260 -0.26 -2.94 -5.84
N PHE A 261 -0.94 -2.45 -4.80
CA PHE A 261 -2.01 -1.44 -4.94
C PHE A 261 -1.50 -0.10 -5.49
N HIS A 262 -0.22 0.22 -5.30
CA HIS A 262 0.41 1.47 -5.75
C HIS A 262 1.36 1.29 -6.93
N SER A 263 1.72 0.04 -7.29
CA SER A 263 2.85 -0.25 -8.17
C SER A 263 4.15 0.44 -7.70
N GLU A 264 4.39 0.48 -6.40
CA GLU A 264 5.57 1.08 -5.78
C GLU A 264 5.89 0.35 -4.49
N TYR A 265 7.16 0.22 -4.12
CA TYR A 265 7.54 -0.46 -2.89
C TYR A 265 6.98 0.26 -1.66
N SER A 266 6.37 -0.48 -0.73
CA SER A 266 5.76 0.05 0.50
C SER A 266 6.68 0.98 1.29
N SER A 267 7.99 0.67 1.36
CA SER A 267 8.96 1.59 1.99
C SER A 267 9.05 2.93 1.27
N ASN A 268 9.04 2.97 -0.06
CA ASN A 268 9.08 4.23 -0.83
C ASN A 268 7.82 5.10 -0.62
N LEU A 269 6.73 4.48 -0.19
CA LEU A 269 5.47 5.15 0.14
C LEU A 269 5.45 5.72 1.57
N GLY A 270 6.44 5.42 2.41
CA GLY A 270 6.49 5.99 3.75
C GLY A 270 6.45 5.03 4.91
N LEU A 271 6.29 3.74 4.63
CA LEU A 271 5.76 2.79 5.59
C LEU A 271 6.87 1.90 6.14
N GLY A 272 6.81 1.63 7.44
CA GLY A 272 7.68 0.64 8.08
C GLY A 272 7.16 -0.77 7.83
N ASN A 273 8.00 -1.61 7.24
CA ASN A 273 7.65 -2.99 6.84
C ASN A 273 8.22 -4.07 7.77
N SER A 274 8.92 -3.68 8.83
CA SER A 274 9.43 -4.63 9.84
C SER A 274 8.40 -5.00 10.91
N TRP A 275 7.34 -4.19 11.07
CA TRP A 275 6.36 -4.33 12.13
C TRP A 275 4.92 -4.05 11.69
N PHE A 276 3.97 -4.65 12.42
CA PHE A 276 2.53 -4.56 12.17
C PHE A 276 2.03 -3.11 12.19
N THR A 277 2.36 -2.35 13.23
CA THR A 277 1.82 -1.00 13.43
C THR A 277 2.36 0.02 12.43
N THR A 278 1.52 0.98 12.05
CA THR A 278 1.93 2.11 11.23
C THR A 278 1.94 3.37 12.10
N LYS A 279 3.15 3.85 12.40
CA LYS A 279 3.35 4.97 13.33
C LYS A 279 2.72 6.26 12.76
N PRO A 280 2.24 7.20 13.61
CA PRO A 280 1.59 8.42 13.14
C PRO A 280 2.40 9.23 12.10
N TYR A 281 3.73 9.32 12.27
CA TYR A 281 4.59 10.03 11.31
C TYR A 281 4.71 9.29 9.97
N GLN A 282 4.63 7.95 9.94
CA GLN A 282 4.63 7.15 8.69
C GLN A 282 3.36 7.40 7.90
N ARG A 283 2.20 7.46 8.59
CA ARG A 283 0.92 7.83 7.95
C ARG A 283 0.95 9.26 7.42
N LYS A 284 1.53 10.20 8.20
CA LYS A 284 1.72 11.59 7.77
C LYS A 284 2.51 11.65 6.46
N VAL A 285 3.59 10.88 6.36
CA VAL A 285 4.37 10.75 5.12
C VAL A 285 3.52 10.17 3.99
N TYR A 286 2.90 9.02 4.22
CA TYR A 286 2.14 8.29 3.21
C TYR A 286 1.07 9.17 2.56
N TYR A 287 0.23 9.82 3.37
CA TYR A 287 -0.80 10.73 2.86
C TYR A 287 -0.22 12.01 2.25
N GLY A 288 0.96 12.47 2.71
CA GLY A 288 1.65 13.63 2.17
C GLY A 288 2.20 13.42 0.76
N LYS A 289 2.60 12.18 0.40
CA LYS A 289 3.11 11.85 -0.93
C LYS A 289 2.05 11.86 -2.03
N LYS A 290 0.76 11.77 -1.67
CA LYS A 290 -0.39 11.79 -2.60
C LYS A 290 -0.20 10.86 -3.82
N ARG A 291 0.36 9.68 -3.60
CA ARG A 291 0.59 8.69 -4.67
C ARG A 291 -0.73 8.11 -5.13
N TYR A 292 -0.86 7.90 -6.44
CA TYR A 292 -2.01 7.17 -6.96
C TYR A 292 -1.98 5.71 -6.53
N ASN A 293 -3.17 5.14 -6.39
CA ASN A 293 -3.38 3.72 -6.15
C ASN A 293 -4.57 3.26 -6.98
N LEU A 294 -4.69 1.95 -7.18
CA LEU A 294 -5.76 1.34 -8.00
C LEU A 294 -7.16 1.80 -7.59
N THR A 295 -7.43 1.83 -6.29
CA THR A 295 -8.74 2.19 -5.73
C THR A 295 -9.14 3.61 -6.09
N ASN A 296 -8.25 4.58 -5.86
CA ASN A 296 -8.53 5.99 -6.16
C ASN A 296 -8.64 6.23 -7.67
N ILE A 297 -7.81 5.59 -8.50
CA ILE A 297 -7.91 5.72 -9.96
C ILE A 297 -9.25 5.18 -10.46
N LEU A 298 -9.67 4.00 -10.03
CA LEU A 298 -10.96 3.43 -10.42
C LEU A 298 -12.12 4.31 -9.93
N ARG A 299 -12.04 4.80 -8.69
CA ARG A 299 -13.04 5.73 -8.12
C ARG A 299 -13.15 7.02 -8.96
N GLU A 300 -12.03 7.63 -9.34
CA GLU A 300 -11.99 8.81 -10.23
C GLU A 300 -12.52 8.52 -11.64
N ASN A 301 -12.47 7.27 -12.09
CA ASN A 301 -12.95 6.81 -13.39
C ASN A 301 -14.39 6.23 -13.35
N GLY A 302 -15.14 6.52 -12.29
CA GLY A 302 -16.58 6.25 -12.22
C GLY A 302 -16.95 4.87 -11.68
N TYR A 303 -16.04 4.18 -10.98
CA TYR A 303 -16.32 2.89 -10.34
C TYR A 303 -16.73 3.09 -8.88
N TYR A 304 -17.77 2.36 -8.46
CA TYR A 304 -18.01 2.15 -7.04
C TYR A 304 -16.94 1.19 -6.49
N THR A 305 -16.28 1.54 -5.39
CA THR A 305 -15.13 0.77 -4.87
C THR A 305 -15.40 0.20 -3.48
N LYS A 306 -15.28 -1.12 -3.34
CA LYS A 306 -15.51 -1.86 -2.10
C LYS A 306 -14.38 -2.84 -1.81
N THR A 307 -14.01 -2.93 -0.54
CA THR A 307 -13.15 -4.01 -0.02
C THR A 307 -13.93 -4.89 0.95
N VAL A 308 -13.81 -6.20 0.77
CA VAL A 308 -14.32 -7.26 1.64
C VAL A 308 -13.11 -8.11 2.01
N MET A 309 -12.61 -7.97 3.23
CA MET A 309 -11.27 -8.45 3.58
C MET A 309 -11.16 -8.93 5.02
N ASN A 310 -10.22 -9.83 5.30
CA ASN A 310 -9.63 -9.96 6.63
C ASN A 310 -8.23 -9.37 6.60
N ASN A 311 -8.16 -8.04 6.55
CA ASN A 311 -6.88 -7.34 6.47
C ASN A 311 -6.93 -5.99 7.19
N VAL A 312 -6.36 -5.96 8.40
CA VAL A 312 -6.32 -4.76 9.23
C VAL A 312 -5.38 -3.67 8.67
N PHE A 313 -4.48 -4.00 7.73
CA PHE A 313 -3.52 -3.05 7.16
C PHE A 313 -4.17 -2.00 6.25
N PHE A 314 -5.44 -2.19 5.88
CA PHE A 314 -6.25 -1.19 5.17
C PHE A 314 -7.27 -0.46 6.08
N LEU A 315 -7.12 -0.56 7.41
CA LEU A 315 -7.95 0.16 8.39
C LEU A 315 -7.12 1.20 9.16
N ASP A 316 -7.09 2.45 8.70
CA ASP A 316 -6.30 3.54 9.31
C ASP A 316 -6.68 3.83 10.78
N TYR A 317 -7.97 3.77 11.14
CA TYR A 317 -8.41 4.10 12.50
C TYR A 317 -7.84 3.16 13.59
N THR A 318 -7.40 1.96 13.21
CA THR A 318 -6.79 0.98 14.13
C THR A 318 -5.37 1.34 14.51
N THR A 319 -4.75 2.32 13.85
CA THR A 319 -3.31 2.65 13.90
C THR A 319 -2.38 1.55 13.36
N VAL A 320 -2.93 0.45 12.87
CA VAL A 320 -2.18 -0.63 12.22
C VAL A 320 -2.04 -0.34 10.72
N GLY A 321 -3.13 0.08 10.07
CA GLY A 321 -3.21 0.25 8.63
C GLY A 321 -3.17 1.68 8.10
N ILE A 322 -3.56 1.79 6.83
CA ILE A 322 -3.76 3.02 6.06
C ILE A 322 -5.11 2.97 5.34
N ASP A 323 -5.63 4.10 4.91
CA ASP A 323 -6.83 4.17 4.08
C ASP A 323 -6.42 4.28 2.60
N LEU A 324 -6.95 3.38 1.76
CA LEU A 324 -6.73 3.40 0.31
C LEU A 324 -7.79 4.20 -0.46
N GLY A 325 -8.84 4.68 0.21
CA GLY A 325 -9.89 5.50 -0.40
C GLY A 325 -11.07 4.70 -0.94
N PHE A 326 -11.33 3.51 -0.40
CA PHE A 326 -12.56 2.75 -0.70
C PHE A 326 -13.80 3.53 -0.26
N HIS A 327 -14.90 3.41 -1.00
CA HIS A 327 -16.20 3.92 -0.53
C HIS A 327 -16.68 3.11 0.68
N ASN A 328 -16.42 1.81 0.65
CA ASN A 328 -16.93 0.83 1.60
C ASN A 328 -15.84 -0.19 1.95
N SER A 329 -15.54 -0.34 3.24
CA SER A 329 -14.61 -1.37 3.72
C SER A 329 -15.30 -2.25 4.75
N PHE A 330 -15.48 -3.53 4.40
CA PHE A 330 -15.99 -4.54 5.30
C PHE A 330 -14.84 -5.45 5.72
N GLN A 331 -14.55 -5.48 7.01
CA GLN A 331 -13.45 -6.24 7.56
C GLN A 331 -13.91 -7.16 8.69
N VAL A 332 -13.56 -8.44 8.59
CA VAL A 332 -13.78 -9.43 9.66
C VAL A 332 -12.49 -9.56 10.46
N GLY A 333 -12.56 -9.46 11.79
CA GLY A 333 -11.39 -9.42 12.67
C GLY A 333 -10.94 -10.74 13.29
N MET A 334 -11.51 -11.88 12.86
CA MET A 334 -11.13 -13.21 13.37
C MET A 334 -10.57 -14.10 12.27
N ASP A 335 -9.39 -14.68 12.51
CA ASP A 335 -8.61 -15.38 11.48
C ASP A 335 -9.20 -16.72 11.00
N ILE A 336 -10.07 -17.39 11.78
CA ILE A 336 -10.53 -18.77 11.48
C ILE A 336 -11.99 -18.82 10.98
N LEU A 337 -12.84 -17.89 11.43
CA LEU A 337 -14.28 -17.89 11.15
C LEU A 337 -14.70 -16.81 10.14
N ASP A 338 -13.74 -16.22 9.43
CA ASP A 338 -13.94 -15.10 8.54
C ASP A 338 -14.41 -15.48 7.14
N THR A 339 -13.83 -16.52 6.56
CA THR A 339 -13.92 -16.81 5.13
C THR A 339 -15.38 -16.97 4.65
N PRO A 340 -16.29 -17.68 5.36
CA PRO A 340 -17.69 -17.74 4.97
C PRO A 340 -18.36 -16.36 5.06
N ALA A 341 -18.11 -15.60 6.14
CA ALA A 341 -18.70 -14.27 6.33
C ALA A 341 -18.24 -13.27 5.26
N LEU A 342 -16.96 -13.32 4.89
CA LEU A 342 -16.41 -12.54 3.78
C LEU A 342 -17.06 -12.93 2.45
N THR A 343 -17.18 -14.22 2.18
CA THR A 343 -17.77 -14.72 0.92
C THR A 343 -19.25 -14.38 0.82
N ASP A 344 -20.01 -14.55 1.91
CA ASP A 344 -21.43 -14.20 1.99
C ASP A 344 -21.63 -12.71 1.72
N HIS A 345 -20.79 -11.84 2.31
CA HIS A 345 -20.86 -10.40 2.09
C HIS A 345 -20.47 -9.98 0.66
N ALA A 346 -19.46 -10.64 0.08
CA ALA A 346 -19.08 -10.41 -1.32
C ALA A 346 -20.19 -10.83 -2.29
N VAL A 347 -20.85 -11.96 -2.03
CA VAL A 347 -22.01 -12.44 -2.81
C VAL A 347 -23.21 -11.48 -2.67
N SER A 348 -23.54 -11.05 -1.45
CA SER A 348 -24.60 -10.06 -1.20
C SER A 348 -24.32 -8.75 -1.92
N PHE A 349 -23.07 -8.29 -1.89
CA PHE A 349 -22.67 -7.07 -2.59
C PHE A 349 -22.89 -7.15 -4.10
N VAL A 350 -22.52 -8.27 -4.75
CA VAL A 350 -22.75 -8.47 -6.19
C VAL A 350 -24.25 -8.38 -6.53
N ASP A 351 -25.11 -8.87 -5.63
CA ASP A 351 -26.56 -8.77 -5.78
C ASP A 351 -27.07 -7.32 -5.63
N GLU A 352 -26.56 -6.60 -4.64
CA GLU A 352 -26.96 -5.22 -4.31
C GLU A 352 -26.50 -4.20 -5.35
N ILE A 353 -25.27 -4.32 -5.85
CA ILE A 353 -24.68 -3.35 -6.79
C ILE A 353 -25.35 -3.45 -8.17
N GLY A 354 -25.79 -4.66 -8.54
CA GLY A 354 -26.44 -4.96 -9.80
C GLY A 354 -25.50 -4.76 -10.99
N GLN A 355 -25.95 -4.01 -12.00
CA GLN A 355 -25.21 -3.78 -13.24
C GLN A 355 -24.33 -2.52 -13.22
N ARG A 356 -24.19 -1.85 -12.07
CA ARG A 356 -23.36 -0.63 -11.97
C ARG A 356 -21.87 -1.02 -11.99
N PRO A 357 -20.99 -0.29 -12.70
CA PRO A 357 -19.56 -0.56 -12.69
C PRO A 357 -18.97 -0.49 -11.28
N PHE A 358 -18.25 -1.55 -10.89
CA PHE A 358 -17.64 -1.63 -9.57
C PHE A 358 -16.22 -2.18 -9.58
N PHE A 359 -15.48 -1.82 -8.56
CA PHE A 359 -14.23 -2.45 -8.13
C PHE A 359 -14.49 -3.19 -6.81
N LEU A 360 -14.34 -4.51 -6.84
CA LEU A 360 -14.40 -5.36 -5.66
C LEU A 360 -13.00 -5.90 -5.35
N HIS A 361 -12.44 -5.50 -4.21
CA HIS A 361 -11.32 -6.18 -3.60
C HIS A 361 -11.85 -7.25 -2.64
N PHE A 362 -11.66 -8.51 -2.97
CA PHE A 362 -12.08 -9.66 -2.19
C PHE A 362 -10.85 -10.40 -1.67
N ASN A 363 -10.54 -10.22 -0.39
CA ASN A 363 -9.34 -10.77 0.23
C ASN A 363 -9.69 -11.79 1.31
N LEU A 364 -9.37 -13.05 1.02
CA LEU A 364 -9.58 -14.18 1.92
C LEU A 364 -8.32 -14.42 2.75
N ASN A 365 -8.50 -14.66 4.05
CA ASN A 365 -7.41 -15.07 4.93
C ASN A 365 -6.99 -16.51 4.67
N THR A 366 -7.90 -17.40 4.27
CA THR A 366 -7.49 -18.75 3.83
C THR A 366 -6.61 -18.64 2.57
N PRO A 367 -5.48 -19.37 2.47
CA PRO A 367 -5.02 -20.46 3.35
C PRO A 367 -4.03 -20.09 4.49
N HIS A 368 -3.98 -18.87 5.03
CA HIS A 368 -3.08 -18.45 6.13
C HIS A 368 -3.15 -19.34 7.39
N ALA A 369 -2.03 -19.45 8.11
CA ALA A 369 -1.93 -20.21 9.37
C ALA A 369 -2.96 -19.70 10.41
N SER A 370 -3.65 -20.53 11.19
CA SER A 370 -3.25 -21.84 11.73
C SER A 370 -3.75 -23.09 10.98
N TYR A 371 -4.22 -22.96 9.73
CA TYR A 371 -4.77 -24.02 8.87
C TYR A 371 -5.80 -24.91 9.58
N SER A 372 -7.07 -24.54 9.49
CA SER A 372 -8.22 -25.24 10.06
C SER A 372 -9.33 -25.44 9.01
N PRO A 373 -9.07 -26.22 7.95
CA PRO A 373 -10.05 -26.38 6.87
C PRO A 373 -11.30 -27.10 7.40
N PRO A 374 -12.49 -26.82 6.84
CA PRO A 374 -13.69 -27.54 7.25
C PRO A 374 -13.53 -29.06 7.05
N SER A 375 -14.17 -29.82 7.95
CA SER A 375 -13.99 -31.27 8.04
C SER A 375 -14.37 -32.01 6.76
N GLU A 376 -15.39 -31.50 6.08
CA GLU A 376 -15.94 -31.97 4.82
C GLU A 376 -14.98 -31.76 3.65
N ASP A 377 -14.32 -30.60 3.57
CA ASP A 377 -13.31 -30.29 2.56
C ASP A 377 -12.08 -31.19 2.75
N MET A 378 -11.62 -31.32 3.98
CA MET A 378 -10.52 -32.22 4.33
C MET A 378 -10.84 -33.68 4.00
N ALA A 379 -12.10 -34.11 4.16
CA ALA A 379 -12.54 -35.46 3.78
C ALA A 379 -12.55 -35.68 2.26
N LEU A 380 -12.85 -34.65 1.47
CA LEU A 380 -12.78 -34.70 0.00
C LEU A 380 -11.33 -34.74 -0.49
N VAL A 381 -10.46 -33.88 0.06
CA VAL A 381 -9.02 -33.86 -0.28
C VAL A 381 -8.36 -35.23 -0.05
N LYS A 382 -8.67 -35.89 1.07
CA LYS A 382 -8.17 -37.26 1.36
C LYS A 382 -8.62 -38.32 0.34
N LYS A 383 -9.68 -38.07 -0.42
CA LYS A 383 -10.13 -38.93 -1.53
C LYS A 383 -9.49 -38.55 -2.86
N MET A 384 -9.08 -37.29 -3.03
CA MET A 384 -8.45 -36.78 -4.26
C MET A 384 -6.97 -37.15 -4.34
N ILE A 385 -6.28 -37.25 -3.21
CA ILE A 385 -4.84 -37.54 -3.13
C ILE A 385 -4.64 -38.97 -2.62
N PRO A 386 -3.85 -39.82 -3.33
CA PRO A 386 -3.55 -41.16 -2.86
C PRO A 386 -2.96 -41.15 -1.45
N PRO A 387 -3.39 -42.05 -0.53
CA PRO A 387 -2.93 -42.06 0.86
C PRO A 387 -1.40 -42.09 1.01
N GLU A 388 -0.72 -42.86 0.17
CA GLU A 388 0.74 -43.00 0.14
C GLU A 388 1.49 -41.72 -0.27
N VAL A 389 0.77 -40.74 -0.85
CA VAL A 389 1.28 -39.40 -1.13
C VAL A 389 0.82 -38.42 -0.06
N PHE A 390 -0.48 -38.42 0.27
CA PHE A 390 -1.06 -37.48 1.22
C PHE A 390 -0.37 -37.53 2.59
N TYR A 391 -0.12 -38.74 3.11
CA TYR A 391 0.51 -38.92 4.42
C TYR A 391 2.03 -38.71 4.42
N LYS A 392 2.67 -38.44 3.26
CA LYS A 392 4.08 -38.00 3.22
C LYS A 392 4.23 -36.52 3.53
N PHE A 393 3.20 -35.71 3.30
CA PHE A 393 3.19 -34.33 3.73
C PHE A 393 3.13 -34.26 5.26
N GLU A 394 3.84 -33.30 5.85
CA GLU A 394 3.71 -33.04 7.28
C GLU A 394 2.31 -32.52 7.60
N SER A 395 1.85 -32.77 8.84
CA SER A 395 0.48 -32.46 9.26
C SER A 395 0.03 -31.02 8.98
N PRO A 396 0.86 -29.96 9.15
CA PRO A 396 0.49 -28.61 8.74
C PRO A 396 0.25 -28.47 7.23
N VAL A 397 1.10 -29.08 6.39
CA VAL A 397 0.95 -29.04 4.92
C VAL A 397 -0.29 -29.81 4.47
N GLN A 398 -0.61 -30.93 5.13
CA GLN A 398 -1.87 -31.64 4.91
C GLN A 398 -3.10 -30.74 5.14
N ARG A 399 -3.07 -29.91 6.20
CA ARG A 399 -4.15 -28.95 6.49
C ARG A 399 -4.14 -27.79 5.50
N TYR A 400 -2.97 -27.28 5.11
CA TYR A 400 -2.85 -26.26 4.05
C TYR A 400 -3.47 -26.72 2.73
N ILE A 401 -3.24 -27.97 2.31
CA ILE A 401 -3.90 -28.55 1.12
C ILE A 401 -5.43 -28.53 1.28
N GLY A 402 -5.93 -28.84 2.48
CA GLY A 402 -7.36 -28.74 2.80
C GLY A 402 -7.87 -27.29 2.72
N GLU A 403 -7.09 -26.33 3.22
CA GLU A 403 -7.41 -24.91 3.15
C GLU A 403 -7.45 -24.43 1.71
N MET A 404 -6.49 -24.81 0.86
CA MET A 404 -6.50 -24.47 -0.56
C MET A 404 -7.77 -24.93 -1.27
N PHE A 405 -8.26 -26.14 -0.97
CA PHE A 405 -9.52 -26.64 -1.53
C PHE A 405 -10.74 -25.89 -1.01
N TYR A 406 -10.73 -25.52 0.28
CA TYR A 406 -11.74 -24.68 0.88
C TYR A 406 -11.75 -23.26 0.28
N THR A 407 -10.57 -22.63 0.12
CA THR A 407 -10.39 -21.35 -0.56
C THR A 407 -10.98 -21.40 -1.98
N ASP A 408 -10.64 -22.45 -2.75
CA ASP A 408 -11.15 -22.63 -4.11
C ASP A 408 -12.68 -22.75 -4.16
N ARG A 409 -13.28 -23.45 -3.20
CA ARG A 409 -14.74 -23.57 -3.08
C ARG A 409 -15.39 -22.20 -2.86
N GLU A 410 -14.86 -21.39 -1.96
CA GLU A 410 -15.42 -20.08 -1.62
C GLU A 410 -15.23 -19.07 -2.76
N VAL A 411 -14.08 -19.09 -3.44
CA VAL A 411 -13.89 -18.37 -4.72
C VAL A 411 -14.91 -18.83 -5.75
N GLY A 412 -15.13 -20.15 -5.86
CA GLY A 412 -16.14 -20.75 -6.74
C GLY A 412 -17.57 -20.23 -6.48
N ARG A 413 -17.94 -19.96 -5.22
CA ARG A 413 -19.24 -19.36 -4.87
C ARG A 413 -19.38 -17.96 -5.45
N LEU A 414 -18.36 -17.10 -5.31
CA LEU A 414 -18.37 -15.76 -5.90
C LEU A 414 -18.43 -15.83 -7.44
N LEU A 415 -17.60 -16.68 -8.05
CA LEU A 415 -17.60 -16.87 -9.52
C LEU A 415 -18.95 -17.36 -10.04
N LYS A 416 -19.60 -18.26 -9.31
CA LYS A 416 -20.95 -18.73 -9.64
C LYS A 416 -21.96 -17.59 -9.56
N THR A 417 -21.96 -16.78 -8.51
CA THR A 417 -22.84 -15.62 -8.38
C THR A 417 -22.64 -14.65 -9.54
N LEU A 418 -21.40 -14.34 -9.92
CA LEU A 418 -21.11 -13.49 -11.07
C LEU A 418 -21.68 -14.05 -12.37
N LYS A 419 -21.64 -15.37 -12.57
CA LYS A 419 -22.25 -16.04 -13.74
C LYS A 419 -23.78 -15.96 -13.68
N ASP A 420 -24.38 -16.28 -12.54
CA ASP A 420 -25.84 -16.23 -12.34
C ASP A 420 -26.41 -14.81 -12.55
N LYS A 421 -25.61 -13.77 -12.26
CA LYS A 421 -25.97 -12.35 -12.43
C LYS A 421 -25.56 -11.76 -13.77
N ASN A 422 -25.03 -12.58 -14.69
CA ASN A 422 -24.52 -12.17 -16.01
C ASN A 422 -23.42 -11.08 -15.93
N LEU A 423 -22.64 -11.08 -14.86
CA LEU A 423 -21.53 -10.14 -14.65
C LEU A 423 -20.17 -10.78 -15.00
N TYR A 424 -20.04 -12.10 -14.94
CA TYR A 424 -18.78 -12.81 -15.17
C TYR A 424 -18.11 -12.42 -16.50
N ASP A 425 -18.83 -12.48 -17.62
CA ASP A 425 -18.26 -12.22 -18.95
C ASP A 425 -17.81 -10.76 -19.11
N ASP A 426 -18.55 -9.82 -18.53
CA ASP A 426 -18.29 -8.38 -18.60
C ASP A 426 -17.35 -7.89 -17.46
N SER A 427 -16.71 -8.79 -16.71
CA SER A 427 -15.79 -8.45 -15.63
C SER A 427 -14.34 -8.82 -15.95
N LEU A 428 -13.41 -7.94 -15.56
CA LEU A 428 -11.99 -8.21 -15.40
C LEU A 428 -11.79 -8.87 -14.02
N ILE A 429 -11.42 -10.15 -13.98
CA ILE A 429 -11.25 -10.91 -12.73
C ILE A 429 -9.77 -11.25 -12.57
N ILE A 430 -9.16 -10.79 -11.49
CA ILE A 430 -7.75 -11.00 -11.17
C ILE A 430 -7.68 -11.93 -9.97
N VAL A 431 -6.85 -12.97 -10.03
CA VAL A 431 -6.53 -13.83 -8.89
C VAL A 431 -5.05 -13.73 -8.61
N THR A 432 -4.69 -13.47 -7.35
CA THR A 432 -3.30 -13.49 -6.90
C THR A 432 -3.18 -13.96 -5.45
N GLY A 433 -1.99 -14.37 -5.05
CA GLY A 433 -1.58 -14.37 -3.64
C GLY A 433 -0.90 -13.05 -3.28
N ASP A 434 -0.86 -12.70 -2.01
CA ASP A 434 -0.04 -11.58 -1.50
C ASP A 434 1.38 -12.04 -1.14
N HIS A 435 1.53 -13.25 -0.60
CA HIS A 435 2.77 -13.99 -0.38
C HIS A 435 2.46 -15.49 -0.26
N GLY A 436 3.47 -16.31 0.04
CA GLY A 436 3.37 -17.75 0.27
C GLY A 436 3.70 -18.14 1.71
N GLU A 437 4.15 -19.38 1.89
CA GLU A 437 4.40 -20.04 3.18
C GLU A 437 5.63 -20.95 3.10
N LEU A 438 6.39 -21.09 4.19
CA LEU A 438 7.58 -21.93 4.20
C LEU A 438 7.30 -23.36 4.63
N PHE A 439 7.47 -24.32 3.73
CA PHE A 439 7.23 -25.74 4.04
C PHE A 439 8.50 -26.60 4.00
N SER A 440 9.50 -26.22 3.20
CA SER A 440 10.72 -27.00 3.05
C SER A 440 11.53 -27.08 4.36
N PRO A 441 11.96 -28.27 4.81
CA PRO A 441 12.92 -28.37 5.91
C PRO A 441 14.29 -27.76 5.55
N HIS A 442 14.59 -27.60 4.25
CA HIS A 442 15.83 -26.95 3.82
C HIS A 442 15.81 -25.42 4.03
N HIS A 443 14.64 -24.82 4.18
CA HIS A 443 14.45 -23.39 4.42
C HIS A 443 14.14 -23.07 5.88
N ASP A 444 14.21 -24.06 6.77
CA ASP A 444 14.05 -23.85 8.22
C ASP A 444 15.25 -23.03 8.72
N TYR A 445 15.08 -21.72 8.78
CA TYR A 445 16.01 -20.79 9.39
C TYR A 445 15.22 -19.97 10.38
N SER A 446 15.28 -20.35 11.64
CA SER A 446 14.56 -19.69 12.73
C SER A 446 15.26 -18.43 13.19
N TYR A 447 14.52 -17.32 13.22
CA TYR A 447 14.99 -16.01 13.68
C TYR A 447 14.67 -15.82 15.16
N HIS A 448 15.14 -14.73 15.76
CA HIS A 448 14.93 -14.37 17.19
C HIS A 448 13.46 -14.11 17.59
N PHE A 449 12.49 -14.47 16.75
CA PHE A 449 11.10 -14.05 16.86
C PHE A 449 10.19 -15.09 17.56
N ILE A 450 8.95 -14.68 17.88
CA ILE A 450 7.98 -15.41 18.72
C ILE A 450 7.43 -16.70 18.05
N MET A 451 7.59 -16.85 16.73
CA MET A 451 7.00 -17.95 15.96
C MET A 451 8.06 -18.80 15.25
N LYS A 452 7.74 -20.07 14.97
CA LYS A 452 8.57 -20.92 14.12
C LYS A 452 8.47 -20.42 12.67
N THR A 453 9.60 -20.25 12.01
CA THR A 453 9.68 -19.81 10.61
C THR A 453 9.06 -20.84 9.66
N ARG A 454 9.27 -22.13 9.92
CA ARG A 454 8.65 -23.20 9.14
C ARG A 454 7.16 -23.31 9.48
N PHE A 455 6.34 -23.38 8.44
CA PHE A 455 4.88 -23.23 8.46
C PHE A 455 4.41 -21.82 8.82
N GLY A 456 5.27 -20.82 8.57
CA GLY A 456 4.96 -19.41 8.67
C GLY A 456 5.63 -18.60 7.55
N HIS A 457 5.47 -17.29 7.64
CA HIS A 457 5.95 -16.31 6.66
C HIS A 457 6.37 -14.99 7.34
N GLY A 458 6.85 -14.05 6.54
CA GLY A 458 7.37 -12.76 6.93
C GLY A 458 8.79 -12.76 7.44
N GLU A 459 9.56 -13.83 7.27
CA GLU A 459 10.92 -13.94 7.80
C GLU A 459 11.97 -14.26 6.75
N THR A 460 11.60 -14.86 5.62
CA THR A 460 12.55 -15.17 4.56
C THR A 460 12.11 -14.53 3.26
N HIS A 461 12.80 -14.85 2.17
CA HIS A 461 12.39 -14.45 0.83
C HIS A 461 12.45 -15.63 -0.12
N TYR A 462 12.50 -16.88 0.34
CA TYR A 462 12.56 -18.07 -0.54
C TYR A 462 11.40 -18.08 -1.52
N ASP A 463 11.55 -18.73 -2.69
CA ASP A 463 10.50 -18.74 -3.71
C ASP A 463 9.20 -19.35 -3.13
N GLU A 464 9.29 -20.24 -2.13
CA GLU A 464 8.14 -20.72 -1.35
C GLU A 464 7.29 -19.61 -0.69
N GLU A 465 7.91 -18.48 -0.32
CA GLU A 465 7.28 -17.37 0.40
C GLU A 465 6.92 -16.20 -0.52
N ILE A 466 7.54 -16.08 -1.70
CA ILE A 466 7.29 -14.95 -2.60
C ILE A 466 6.74 -15.35 -3.98
N ASN A 467 6.72 -16.63 -4.35
CA ASN A 467 6.16 -17.09 -5.63
C ASN A 467 4.68 -17.45 -5.47
N VAL A 468 3.83 -16.56 -5.96
CA VAL A 468 2.37 -16.58 -5.77
C VAL A 468 1.67 -16.98 -7.07
N PRO A 469 0.38 -17.36 -7.07
CA PRO A 469 -0.38 -17.42 -8.32
C PRO A 469 -0.63 -16.00 -8.86
N TYR A 470 -0.71 -15.81 -10.18
CA TYR A 470 -1.24 -14.59 -10.79
C TYR A 470 -1.84 -14.87 -12.18
N PHE A 471 -3.12 -14.57 -12.35
CA PHE A 471 -3.79 -14.63 -13.66
C PHE A 471 -4.96 -13.67 -13.73
N ILE A 472 -5.26 -13.21 -14.95
CA ILE A 472 -6.29 -12.20 -15.24
C ILE A 472 -7.25 -12.75 -16.27
N LYS A 473 -8.52 -12.95 -15.89
CA LYS A 473 -9.61 -13.17 -16.83
C LYS A 473 -10.05 -11.82 -17.39
N PRO A 474 -9.85 -11.55 -18.68
CA PRO A 474 -10.25 -10.30 -19.33
C PRO A 474 -11.79 -10.19 -19.46
N PRO A 475 -12.35 -8.96 -19.52
CA PRO A 475 -13.74 -8.77 -19.88
C PRO A 475 -13.95 -9.03 -21.38
N ARG A 476 -15.17 -9.44 -21.74
CA ARG A 476 -15.60 -9.70 -23.12
C ARG A 476 -15.31 -8.55 -24.08
N SER A 477 -15.33 -7.30 -23.59
CA SER A 477 -15.06 -6.10 -24.38
C SER A 477 -13.65 -6.06 -24.99
N VAL A 478 -12.68 -6.75 -24.38
CA VAL A 478 -11.29 -6.81 -24.88
C VAL A 478 -10.87 -8.22 -25.31
N GLU A 479 -11.68 -9.23 -25.01
CA GLU A 479 -11.39 -10.65 -25.26
C GLU A 479 -10.99 -10.95 -26.72
N ALA A 480 -11.70 -10.33 -27.69
CA ALA A 480 -11.42 -10.52 -29.11
C ALA A 480 -10.10 -9.88 -29.59
N LYS A 481 -9.48 -9.01 -28.78
CA LYS A 481 -8.22 -8.32 -29.10
C LYS A 481 -7.00 -9.01 -28.50
N ILE A 482 -7.18 -10.06 -27.70
CA ILE A 482 -6.07 -10.72 -27.01
C ILE A 482 -5.38 -11.68 -27.97
N GLU A 483 -4.11 -11.40 -28.24
CA GLU A 483 -3.25 -12.27 -29.05
C GLU A 483 -2.35 -13.15 -28.16
N ASN A 484 -1.92 -12.64 -27.00
CA ASN A 484 -1.00 -13.33 -26.10
C ASN A 484 -1.65 -13.60 -24.73
N ARG A 485 -1.86 -14.88 -24.40
CA ARG A 485 -2.41 -15.32 -23.11
C ARG A 485 -1.39 -15.81 -22.09
N LYS A 486 -0.11 -15.90 -22.46
CA LYS A 486 0.95 -16.38 -21.56
C LYS A 486 2.05 -15.35 -21.41
N ILE A 487 2.23 -14.83 -20.20
CA ILE A 487 3.38 -14.00 -19.83
C ILE A 487 4.48 -14.95 -19.35
N SER A 488 5.49 -15.15 -20.20
CA SER A 488 6.57 -16.10 -19.92
C SER A 488 7.76 -15.42 -19.21
N GLY A 489 8.41 -16.15 -18.32
CA GLY A 489 9.49 -15.62 -17.45
C GLY A 489 8.99 -15.05 -16.13
N GLN A 490 9.88 -14.35 -15.41
CA GLN A 490 9.55 -13.73 -14.13
C GLN A 490 8.78 -12.41 -14.27
N SER A 491 7.83 -12.17 -13.36
CA SER A 491 7.07 -10.92 -13.27
C SER A 491 6.84 -10.50 -11.81
N SER A 492 6.69 -9.21 -11.57
CA SER A 492 6.39 -8.64 -10.26
C SER A 492 4.91 -8.34 -10.09
N LEU A 493 4.37 -8.47 -8.88
CA LEU A 493 3.02 -7.95 -8.59
C LEU A 493 2.93 -6.42 -8.69
N LEU A 494 4.05 -5.67 -8.71
CA LEU A 494 4.01 -4.24 -9.05
C LEU A 494 3.37 -4.01 -10.43
N SER A 495 3.51 -4.96 -11.35
CA SER A 495 2.99 -4.88 -12.71
C SER A 495 1.45 -5.04 -12.77
N LEU A 496 0.80 -5.39 -11.65
CA LEU A 496 -0.65 -5.58 -11.58
C LEU A 496 -1.42 -4.32 -11.96
N VAL A 497 -1.18 -3.21 -11.28
CA VAL A 497 -1.91 -1.96 -11.51
C VAL A 497 -1.73 -1.41 -12.93
N PRO A 498 -0.50 -1.19 -13.44
CA PRO A 498 -0.34 -0.68 -14.79
C PRO A 498 -0.96 -1.62 -15.84
N THR A 499 -0.86 -2.95 -15.68
CA THR A 499 -1.50 -3.91 -16.59
C THR A 499 -3.02 -3.83 -16.53
N VAL A 500 -3.62 -3.73 -15.34
CA VAL A 500 -5.08 -3.58 -15.18
C VAL A 500 -5.56 -2.29 -15.84
N LEU A 501 -4.87 -1.17 -15.61
CA LEU A 501 -5.24 0.11 -16.21
C LEU A 501 -5.09 0.09 -17.73
N GLY A 502 -4.02 -0.53 -18.26
CA GLY A 502 -3.82 -0.72 -19.69
C GLY A 502 -4.90 -1.58 -20.34
N LEU A 503 -5.29 -2.70 -19.71
CA LEU A 503 -6.38 -3.57 -20.19
C LEU A 503 -7.74 -2.85 -20.19
N LEU A 504 -7.96 -1.92 -19.26
CA LEU A 504 -9.16 -1.09 -19.18
C LEU A 504 -9.08 0.16 -20.05
N ASN A 505 -7.94 0.41 -20.72
CA ASN A 505 -7.65 1.64 -21.46
C ASN A 505 -7.88 2.92 -20.61
N LEU A 506 -7.51 2.88 -19.33
CA LEU A 506 -7.57 4.03 -18.44
C LEU A 506 -6.24 4.79 -18.48
N PRO A 507 -6.26 6.13 -18.58
CA PRO A 507 -5.04 6.92 -18.61
C PRO A 507 -4.32 6.88 -17.26
N PHE A 508 -2.99 6.74 -17.31
CA PHE A 508 -2.13 6.88 -16.14
C PHE A 508 -0.76 7.45 -16.52
N ASP A 509 -0.06 8.04 -15.55
CA ASP A 509 1.33 8.47 -15.73
C ASP A 509 2.28 7.30 -15.44
N PRO A 510 2.98 6.72 -16.44
CA PRO A 510 3.87 5.59 -16.22
C PRO A 510 5.01 5.91 -15.27
N LYS A 511 5.36 7.18 -15.06
CA LYS A 511 6.43 7.57 -14.12
C LYS A 511 6.03 7.37 -12.65
N GLN A 512 4.74 7.21 -12.36
CA GLN A 512 4.26 6.95 -11.01
C GLN A 512 4.30 5.48 -10.62
N PHE A 513 4.44 4.58 -11.60
CA PHE A 513 4.42 3.14 -11.42
C PHE A 513 5.77 2.54 -11.75
N ARG A 514 6.27 1.66 -10.88
CA ARG A 514 7.49 0.90 -11.11
C ARG A 514 7.24 -0.39 -11.88
N GLY A 515 6.05 -0.94 -11.78
CA GLY A 515 5.65 -2.15 -12.49
C GLY A 515 5.59 -1.95 -13.99
N VAL A 516 5.67 -3.06 -14.71
CA VAL A 516 5.54 -3.11 -16.16
C VAL A 516 4.07 -3.17 -16.55
N ASP A 517 3.68 -2.43 -17.57
CA ASP A 517 2.40 -2.63 -18.24
C ASP A 517 2.52 -3.75 -19.28
N TYR A 518 1.85 -4.87 -19.05
CA TYR A 518 1.81 -5.99 -20.00
C TYR A 518 0.70 -5.88 -21.06
N SER A 519 -0.18 -4.86 -20.99
CA SER A 519 -1.36 -4.76 -21.86
C SER A 519 -1.01 -4.71 -23.35
N SER A 520 0.02 -3.95 -23.75
CA SER A 520 0.46 -3.87 -25.15
C SER A 520 0.93 -5.22 -25.69
N PHE A 521 1.65 -6.01 -24.88
CA PHE A 521 2.03 -7.37 -25.27
C PHE A 521 0.82 -8.30 -25.35
N ILE A 522 -0.11 -8.20 -24.39
CA ILE A 522 -1.35 -9.00 -24.38
C ILE A 522 -2.17 -8.77 -25.68
N PHE A 523 -2.21 -7.54 -26.17
CA PHE A 523 -2.88 -7.16 -27.42
C PHE A 523 -2.07 -7.42 -28.71
N GLY A 524 -0.81 -7.86 -28.61
CA GLY A 524 0.03 -8.15 -29.77
C GLY A 524 0.78 -6.95 -30.35
N ASP A 525 0.71 -5.78 -29.69
CA ASP A 525 1.31 -4.53 -30.15
C ASP A 525 2.81 -4.41 -29.81
N SER A 526 3.31 -5.25 -28.92
CA SER A 526 4.73 -5.25 -28.50
C SER A 526 5.26 -6.67 -28.27
N GLU A 527 6.58 -6.79 -28.13
CA GLU A 527 7.20 -8.00 -27.58
C GLU A 527 6.92 -8.14 -26.07
N ASN A 528 7.10 -9.35 -25.54
CA ASN A 528 6.94 -9.63 -24.10
C ASN A 528 8.00 -8.85 -23.29
N PRO A 529 7.61 -7.84 -22.49
CA PRO A 529 8.56 -7.11 -21.69
C PRO A 529 9.17 -8.01 -20.60
N LYS A 530 10.46 -7.83 -20.34
CA LYS A 530 11.21 -8.68 -19.40
C LYS A 530 11.61 -7.91 -18.15
N GLU A 531 11.07 -8.33 -17.02
CA GLU A 531 11.50 -7.86 -15.70
C GLU A 531 12.80 -8.56 -15.30
N LYS A 532 13.95 -7.92 -15.55
CA LYS A 532 15.28 -8.51 -15.30
C LYS A 532 15.54 -8.81 -13.82
N THR A 533 14.93 -8.04 -12.94
CA THR A 533 15.13 -8.11 -11.50
C THR A 533 13.78 -7.99 -10.78
N ILE A 534 13.56 -8.84 -9.79
CA ILE A 534 12.48 -8.70 -8.82
C ILE A 534 13.11 -8.35 -7.49
N TYR A 535 12.67 -7.24 -6.90
CA TYR A 535 13.05 -6.86 -5.55
C TYR A 535 11.88 -7.11 -4.60
N THR A 536 12.20 -7.65 -3.43
CA THR A 536 11.24 -7.89 -2.35
C THR A 536 11.77 -7.33 -1.04
N GLU A 537 10.88 -6.81 -0.21
CA GLU A 537 11.21 -6.27 1.11
C GLU A 537 10.27 -6.82 2.19
N GLY A 538 10.57 -6.60 3.47
CA GLY A 538 9.63 -6.95 4.52
C GLY A 538 10.28 -7.03 5.87
N ARG A 539 9.90 -8.01 6.69
CA ARG A 539 10.53 -8.11 8.01
C ARG A 539 11.94 -8.65 7.84
N MET A 540 12.85 -8.03 8.60
CA MET A 540 14.22 -8.48 8.85
C MET A 540 15.18 -8.51 7.65
N SER A 541 14.68 -8.54 6.41
CA SER A 541 15.49 -8.76 5.22
C SER A 541 14.84 -8.21 3.95
N GLU A 542 15.64 -8.17 2.90
CA GLU A 542 15.26 -7.82 1.53
C GLU A 542 15.94 -8.79 0.56
N SER A 543 15.37 -8.96 -0.64
CA SER A 543 15.94 -9.83 -1.66
C SER A 543 15.95 -9.21 -3.05
N LEU A 544 16.87 -9.72 -3.86
CA LEU A 544 16.95 -9.52 -5.30
C LEU A 544 16.94 -10.87 -5.97
N ARG A 545 16.01 -11.05 -6.91
CA ARG A 545 15.86 -12.25 -7.70
C ARG A 545 16.00 -11.95 -9.19
N THR A 546 16.78 -12.76 -9.90
CA THR A 546 16.87 -12.81 -11.37
C THR A 546 16.52 -14.22 -11.86
N GLU A 547 16.46 -14.45 -13.16
CA GLU A 547 16.29 -15.80 -13.70
C GLU A 547 17.53 -16.70 -13.49
N GLU A 548 18.65 -16.13 -13.05
CA GLU A 548 19.93 -16.84 -12.88
C GLU A 548 20.29 -17.06 -11.42
N PHE A 549 20.02 -16.10 -10.55
CA PHE A 549 20.40 -16.17 -9.15
C PHE A 549 19.41 -15.46 -8.25
N LYS A 550 19.51 -15.77 -6.96
CA LYS A 550 18.83 -15.04 -5.89
C LYS A 550 19.80 -14.64 -4.81
N TYR A 551 19.65 -13.40 -4.36
CA TYR A 551 20.46 -12.81 -3.31
C TYR A 551 19.54 -12.27 -2.22
N ILE A 552 19.73 -12.75 -0.99
CA ILE A 552 18.97 -12.30 0.18
C ILE A 552 19.94 -11.58 1.10
N ARG A 553 19.58 -10.38 1.52
CA ARG A 553 20.34 -9.59 2.48
C ARG A 553 19.50 -9.34 3.71
N ARG A 554 20.01 -9.71 4.89
CA ARG A 554 19.38 -9.36 6.15
C ARG A 554 19.75 -7.93 6.53
N TYR A 555 18.77 -7.20 7.07
CA TYR A 555 19.06 -5.92 7.67
C TYR A 555 20.01 -6.15 8.85
N PRO A 556 20.99 -5.25 9.05
CA PRO A 556 21.86 -5.37 10.20
C PRO A 556 21.04 -5.52 11.50
N GLY A 557 21.58 -6.32 12.43
CA GLY A 557 20.92 -6.61 13.71
C GLY A 557 19.93 -7.78 13.66
N PHE A 558 19.58 -8.23 12.45
CA PHE A 558 18.80 -9.44 12.22
C PHE A 558 19.63 -10.55 11.56
N THR A 559 20.95 -10.49 11.70
CA THR A 559 21.88 -11.43 11.05
C THR A 559 22.02 -12.74 11.83
N THR A 560 21.50 -12.84 13.05
CA THR A 560 21.58 -14.07 13.85
C THR A 560 20.40 -14.98 13.53
N VAL A 561 20.70 -16.21 13.10
CA VAL A 561 19.72 -17.23 12.72
C VAL A 561 20.06 -18.57 13.38
N ARG A 562 19.08 -19.47 13.45
CA ARG A 562 19.25 -20.86 13.89
C ARG A 562 18.78 -21.77 12.77
N ARG A 563 19.46 -22.90 12.53
CA ARG A 563 19.04 -23.86 11.49
C ARG A 563 17.71 -24.55 11.79
N LYS A 564 17.29 -24.54 13.04
CA LYS A 564 15.98 -24.97 13.54
C LYS A 564 15.67 -24.12 14.77
N PHE A 565 14.43 -24.06 15.19
CA PHE A 565 14.02 -23.28 16.35
C PHE A 565 14.84 -23.57 17.62
N ASP A 566 15.20 -24.85 17.83
CA ASP A 566 16.01 -25.35 18.94
C ASP A 566 17.52 -25.48 18.62
N GLY A 567 17.94 -25.09 17.43
CA GLY A 567 19.31 -25.24 16.95
C GLY A 567 20.26 -24.14 17.44
N GLU A 568 21.55 -24.33 17.22
CA GLU A 568 22.59 -23.35 17.56
C GLU A 568 22.49 -22.07 16.71
N ALA A 569 22.72 -20.94 17.37
CA ALA A 569 22.71 -19.63 16.73
C ALA A 569 24.01 -19.39 15.96
N HIS A 570 23.90 -18.87 14.75
CA HIS A 570 25.03 -18.46 13.91
C HIS A 570 24.69 -17.19 13.13
N THR A 571 25.72 -16.52 12.62
CA THR A 571 25.57 -15.32 11.80
C THR A 571 25.37 -15.68 10.34
N MET A 572 24.35 -15.12 9.70
CA MET A 572 24.04 -15.26 8.29
C MET A 572 23.53 -13.92 7.71
N SER A 573 24.45 -13.00 7.46
CA SER A 573 24.12 -11.65 6.96
C SER A 573 23.52 -11.65 5.56
N GLU A 574 23.92 -12.61 4.72
CA GLU A 574 23.48 -12.71 3.33
C GLU A 574 23.47 -14.16 2.85
N GLU A 575 22.65 -14.41 1.82
CA GLU A 575 22.53 -15.69 1.13
C GLU A 575 22.61 -15.47 -0.38
N LEU A 576 23.15 -16.47 -1.07
CA LEU A 576 23.24 -16.50 -2.53
C LEU A 576 22.87 -17.89 -3.04
N TYR A 577 22.00 -17.94 -4.05
CA TYR A 577 21.58 -19.17 -4.72
C TYR A 577 21.74 -19.04 -6.23
N ASP A 578 22.40 -20.01 -6.87
CA ASP A 578 22.46 -20.15 -8.33
C ASP A 578 21.18 -20.90 -8.77
N LEU A 579 20.17 -20.16 -9.25
CA LEU A 579 18.86 -20.70 -9.59
C LEU A 579 18.87 -21.58 -10.85
N LYS A 580 19.93 -21.54 -11.67
CA LYS A 580 20.08 -22.46 -12.80
C LYS A 580 20.47 -23.86 -12.34
N LYS A 581 21.31 -23.96 -11.30
CA LYS A 581 21.77 -25.24 -10.75
C LYS A 581 20.94 -25.72 -9.56
N ASP A 582 20.44 -24.78 -8.77
CA ASP A 582 19.70 -25.00 -7.54
C ASP A 582 18.42 -24.14 -7.51
N PRO A 583 17.43 -24.44 -8.37
CA PRO A 583 16.16 -23.74 -8.39
C PRO A 583 15.34 -23.93 -7.11
N ALA A 584 15.73 -24.86 -6.24
CA ALA A 584 15.09 -25.15 -4.96
C ALA A 584 15.81 -24.50 -3.76
N GLU A 585 16.82 -23.66 -4.00
CA GLU A 585 17.47 -22.79 -3.00
C GLU A 585 18.07 -23.56 -1.79
N LYS A 586 18.60 -24.76 -2.03
CA LYS A 586 19.09 -25.65 -0.97
C LYS A 586 20.52 -25.33 -0.50
N THR A 587 21.33 -24.70 -1.35
CA THR A 587 22.77 -24.52 -1.13
C THR A 587 23.12 -23.04 -1.17
N ASN A 588 23.34 -22.46 0.02
CA ASN A 588 23.78 -21.08 0.14
C ASN A 588 25.27 -20.94 -0.25
N LEU A 589 25.54 -20.20 -1.33
CA LEU A 589 26.87 -19.95 -1.89
C LEU A 589 27.57 -18.72 -1.31
N SER A 590 26.95 -17.96 -0.39
CA SER A 590 27.52 -16.69 0.09
C SER A 590 28.86 -16.84 0.84
N GLN A 591 29.14 -18.03 1.36
CA GLN A 591 30.40 -18.37 2.05
C GLN A 591 31.32 -19.27 1.21
N ASP A 592 30.92 -19.66 0.00
CA ASP A 592 31.74 -20.50 -0.88
C ASP A 592 32.88 -19.67 -1.49
N THR A 593 34.11 -20.15 -1.32
CA THR A 593 35.35 -19.48 -1.78
C THR A 593 35.74 -19.84 -3.21
N SER A 594 34.95 -20.68 -3.90
CA SER A 594 35.15 -20.98 -5.31
C SER A 594 35.05 -19.71 -6.17
N ARG A 595 35.83 -19.67 -7.26
CA ARG A 595 35.89 -18.50 -8.16
C ARG A 595 34.52 -18.14 -8.74
N ASP A 596 33.72 -19.15 -9.09
CA ASP A 596 32.41 -18.96 -9.70
C ASP A 596 31.40 -18.39 -8.70
N SER A 597 31.35 -18.93 -7.48
CA SER A 597 30.47 -18.43 -6.41
C SER A 597 30.83 -17.01 -5.99
N GLN A 598 32.13 -16.69 -5.88
CA GLN A 598 32.58 -15.33 -5.58
C GLN A 598 32.24 -14.34 -6.71
N ALA A 599 32.39 -14.74 -7.98
CA ALA A 599 32.01 -13.90 -9.12
C ALA A 599 30.50 -13.62 -9.14
N LEU A 600 29.68 -14.65 -8.89
CA LEU A 600 28.23 -14.50 -8.82
C LEU A 600 27.80 -13.61 -7.64
N LEU A 601 28.42 -13.77 -6.47
CA LEU A 601 28.16 -12.93 -5.30
C LEU A 601 28.52 -11.46 -5.55
N SER A 602 29.67 -11.19 -6.18
CA SER A 602 30.07 -9.83 -6.55
C SER A 602 29.07 -9.21 -7.52
N SER A 603 28.62 -9.95 -8.54
CA SER A 603 27.61 -9.48 -9.49
C SER A 603 26.27 -9.20 -8.81
N ALA A 604 25.82 -10.11 -7.93
CA ALA A 604 24.59 -9.94 -7.17
C ALA A 604 24.63 -8.67 -6.30
N ARG A 605 25.72 -8.45 -5.56
CA ARG A 605 25.91 -7.24 -4.74
C ARG A 605 25.94 -5.97 -5.58
N GLU A 606 26.59 -5.99 -6.75
CA GLU A 606 26.65 -4.85 -7.67
C GLU A 606 25.25 -4.50 -8.23
N ILE A 607 24.50 -5.49 -8.72
CA ILE A 607 23.12 -5.28 -9.21
C ILE A 607 22.24 -4.76 -8.07
N PHE A 608 22.41 -5.32 -6.87
CA PHE A 608 21.68 -4.89 -5.69
C PHE A 608 21.95 -3.42 -5.34
N GLN A 609 23.21 -3.00 -5.35
CA GLN A 609 23.64 -1.63 -5.05
C GLN A 609 23.19 -0.64 -6.14
N THR A 610 23.30 -1.02 -7.41
CA THR A 610 22.99 -0.15 -8.56
C THR A 610 21.49 -0.08 -8.88
N GLY A 611 20.70 -1.08 -8.47
CA GLY A 611 19.27 -1.18 -8.79
C GLY A 611 18.39 -0.10 -8.19
N ARG A 612 18.85 0.63 -7.15
CA ARG A 612 18.14 1.76 -6.51
C ARG A 612 16.64 1.49 -6.27
N PHE A 613 16.32 0.28 -5.79
CA PHE A 613 14.94 -0.18 -5.60
C PHE A 613 14.20 0.67 -4.57
N LEU A 614 14.88 1.03 -3.49
CA LEU A 614 14.35 1.91 -2.46
C LEU A 614 14.98 3.32 -2.54
N ASN A 615 14.15 4.35 -2.43
CA ASN A 615 14.54 5.72 -2.10
C ASN A 615 14.84 5.74 -0.60
N ARG A 616 16.04 5.27 -0.25
CA ARG A 616 16.46 5.03 1.13
C ARG A 616 16.72 6.35 1.88
N ASN A 617 16.30 6.40 3.15
CA ASN A 617 16.63 7.50 4.06
C ASN A 617 18.13 7.65 4.17
N LYS A 618 18.59 8.89 4.04
CA LYS A 618 19.99 9.24 4.19
C LYS A 618 20.13 10.15 5.38
N ILE A 619 20.95 9.76 6.33
CA ILE A 619 21.47 10.68 7.33
C ILE A 619 22.70 11.31 6.71
N HIS A 620 22.57 12.59 6.36
CA HIS A 620 23.64 13.44 5.90
C HIS A 620 24.34 14.05 7.10
N LEU A 621 25.66 13.84 7.17
CA LEU A 621 26.55 14.47 8.13
C LEU A 621 27.59 15.26 7.37
N GLN A 622 27.53 16.59 7.46
CA GLN A 622 28.59 17.45 6.98
C GLN A 622 29.62 17.66 8.08
N LEU A 623 30.88 17.51 7.72
CA LEU A 623 32.01 17.89 8.55
C LEU A 623 32.60 19.19 8.00
N PRO A 624 32.69 20.26 8.82
CA PRO A 624 33.14 21.56 8.34
C PRO A 624 34.65 21.56 8.12
N PRO A 625 35.18 22.51 7.32
CA PRO A 625 36.61 22.67 7.09
C PRO A 625 37.43 22.69 8.39
N CYS A 626 38.67 22.21 8.30
CA CYS A 626 39.61 22.33 9.39
C CYS A 626 40.28 23.73 9.36
N GLY A 627 40.26 24.44 10.49
CA GLY A 627 40.99 25.71 10.65
C GLY A 627 42.51 25.56 10.81
N LYS A 628 43.03 24.32 10.76
CA LYS A 628 44.45 23.94 10.85
C LYS A 628 44.84 23.12 9.60
N SER A 629 46.09 22.67 9.51
CA SER A 629 46.56 21.82 8.41
C SER A 629 45.79 20.51 8.28
N VAL A 630 45.52 19.82 9.40
CA VAL A 630 44.71 18.60 9.49
C VAL A 630 43.97 18.57 10.83
N CYS A 631 42.69 18.19 10.79
CA CYS A 631 41.88 17.87 11.98
C CYS A 631 41.49 16.39 11.93
N ASN A 632 41.45 15.71 13.07
CA ASN A 632 40.94 14.35 13.18
C ASN A 632 39.51 14.37 13.69
N ASP A 633 38.55 14.19 12.79
CA ASP A 633 37.13 14.14 13.11
C ASP A 633 36.72 12.68 13.35
N SER A 634 35.96 12.46 14.42
CA SER A 634 35.37 11.15 14.70
C SER A 634 33.99 11.31 15.28
N GLY A 635 33.18 10.27 15.17
CA GLY A 635 31.86 10.30 15.76
C GLY A 635 31.24 8.94 15.93
N ASN A 636 30.27 8.89 16.83
CA ASN A 636 29.42 7.76 17.08
C ASN A 636 27.98 8.16 16.76
N LEU A 637 27.39 7.46 15.79
CA LEU A 637 26.00 7.60 15.41
C LEU A 637 25.25 6.37 15.88
N GLN A 638 24.28 6.59 16.79
CA GLN A 638 23.30 5.59 17.17
C GLN A 638 21.93 5.97 16.61
N VAL A 639 21.25 5.04 15.95
CA VAL A 639 19.93 5.24 15.33
C VAL A 639 18.96 4.15 15.76
N GLN A 640 17.66 4.46 15.83
CA GLN A 640 16.66 3.42 16.00
C GLN A 640 16.47 2.58 14.75
N GLY A 641 16.54 3.21 13.58
CA GLY A 641 16.51 2.52 12.29
C GLY A 641 17.84 1.86 11.99
N SER A 642 17.87 0.58 11.62
CA SER A 642 19.12 -0.06 11.21
C SER A 642 19.81 0.72 10.09
N ILE A 643 21.08 1.08 10.29
CA ILE A 643 22.04 1.49 9.25
C ILE A 643 22.41 0.24 8.50
N TYR A 644 22.14 0.24 7.19
CA TYR A 644 22.40 -0.93 6.36
C TYR A 644 23.56 -0.73 5.38
N ASP A 645 23.95 0.53 5.10
CA ASP A 645 25.01 0.88 4.16
C ASP A 645 25.42 2.36 4.34
N TRP A 646 26.47 2.81 3.64
CA TRP A 646 26.99 4.18 3.72
C TRP A 646 27.72 4.62 2.45
N ILE A 647 27.69 5.93 2.16
CA ILE A 647 28.43 6.57 1.09
C ILE A 647 29.39 7.57 1.74
N VAL A 648 30.67 7.25 1.75
CA VAL A 648 31.72 8.03 2.42
C VAL A 648 33.00 8.10 1.56
N PRO A 649 33.85 9.12 1.72
CA PRO A 649 35.17 9.17 1.10
C PRO A 649 36.02 7.92 1.42
N LYS A 650 36.83 7.45 0.46
CA LYS A 650 37.56 6.17 0.54
C LYS A 650 38.53 6.04 1.73
N ASP A 651 39.01 7.17 2.24
CA ASP A 651 39.93 7.29 3.37
C ASP A 651 39.19 7.48 4.72
N THR A 652 37.86 7.37 4.73
CA THR A 652 37.06 7.31 5.96
C THR A 652 37.13 5.91 6.56
N LEU A 653 37.56 5.80 7.81
CA LEU A 653 37.49 4.55 8.56
C LEU A 653 36.09 4.41 9.16
N ILE A 654 35.41 3.30 8.86
CA ILE A 654 34.08 2.98 9.37
C ILE A 654 34.16 1.69 10.20
N GLN A 655 33.59 1.73 11.40
CA GLN A 655 33.42 0.56 12.26
C GLN A 655 31.96 0.47 12.71
N SER A 656 31.27 -0.62 12.37
CA SER A 656 29.91 -0.89 12.84
C SER A 656 29.96 -1.91 13.97
N THR A 657 29.44 -1.55 15.14
CA THR A 657 29.30 -2.46 16.29
C THR A 657 27.94 -3.17 16.29
N SER A 658 26.94 -2.57 15.64
CA SER A 658 25.63 -3.17 15.39
C SER A 658 24.94 -2.44 14.24
N ALA A 659 23.79 -2.96 13.83
CA ALA A 659 22.86 -2.25 12.94
C ALA A 659 22.54 -0.83 13.33
N LYS A 660 22.47 -0.60 14.64
CA LYS A 660 21.96 0.65 15.19
C LYS A 660 23.09 1.61 15.50
N GLN A 661 24.35 1.20 15.30
CA GLN A 661 25.49 1.98 15.73
C GLN A 661 26.65 1.89 14.74
N ILE A 662 27.08 3.06 14.28
CA ILE A 662 28.26 3.22 13.43
C ILE A 662 29.21 4.23 14.06
N GLN A 663 30.49 3.92 13.99
CA GLN A 663 31.57 4.82 14.35
C GLN A 663 32.35 5.17 13.09
N TYR A 664 32.75 6.43 12.96
CA TYR A 664 33.58 6.89 11.88
C TYR A 664 34.80 7.64 12.39
N GLN A 665 35.87 7.61 11.61
CA GLN A 665 37.05 8.46 11.79
C GLN A 665 37.55 8.96 10.43
N LYS A 666 37.86 10.26 10.34
CA LYS A 666 38.27 10.94 9.11
C LYS A 666 39.22 12.09 9.41
N ASN A 667 40.33 12.13 8.68
CA ASN A 667 41.22 13.29 8.67
C ASN A 667 40.70 14.31 7.65
N ILE A 668 40.54 15.56 8.07
CA ILE A 668 40.06 16.65 7.21
C ILE A 668 41.20 17.64 6.96
N SER A 669 41.55 17.80 5.69
CA SER A 669 42.54 18.78 5.21
C SER A 669 41.94 19.54 4.03
N GLY A 670 41.39 20.73 4.27
CA GLY A 670 40.77 21.56 3.23
C GLY A 670 39.26 21.76 3.41
N ASN A 671 38.49 21.49 2.36
CA ASN A 671 37.05 21.79 2.28
C ASN A 671 36.19 20.93 3.22
N SER A 672 34.90 21.28 3.31
CA SER A 672 33.92 20.43 3.97
C SER A 672 33.81 19.08 3.26
N GLU A 673 33.55 18.04 4.05
CA GLU A 673 33.37 16.67 3.59
C GLU A 673 32.01 16.17 4.05
N GLU A 674 31.38 15.32 3.26
CA GLU A 674 30.06 14.75 3.56
C GLU A 674 30.16 13.24 3.80
N LEU A 675 29.54 12.79 4.88
CA LEU A 675 29.31 11.39 5.17
C LEU A 675 27.81 11.11 5.09
N ILE A 676 27.44 10.08 4.35
CA ILE A 676 26.03 9.70 4.15
C ILE A 676 25.82 8.30 4.71
N PHE A 677 24.95 8.18 5.72
CA PHE A 677 24.57 6.89 6.31
C PHE A 677 23.17 6.50 5.85
N LEU A 678 23.02 5.29 5.31
CA LEU A 678 21.78 4.83 4.73
C LEU A 678 20.99 3.98 5.74
N THR A 679 19.74 4.37 6.04
CA THR A 679 18.90 3.70 7.05
C THR A 679 17.63 3.09 6.45
N VAL A 680 17.18 1.98 7.04
CA VAL A 680 15.97 1.25 6.56
C VAL A 680 14.69 1.86 7.15
N ASN A 681 14.76 2.44 8.36
CA ASN A 681 13.59 2.93 9.07
C ASN A 681 13.51 4.47 9.01
N PRO A 682 12.34 5.05 8.67
CA PRO A 682 12.10 6.49 8.78
C PRO A 682 12.01 7.00 10.24
N GLU A 683 12.22 6.15 11.25
CA GLU A 683 12.37 6.60 12.64
C GLU A 683 13.64 7.43 12.82
N LEU A 684 13.43 8.71 13.02
CA LEU A 684 14.47 9.73 13.14
C LEU A 684 15.13 9.75 14.52
N GLU A 685 14.76 8.84 15.41
CA GLU A 685 15.41 8.75 16.71
C GLU A 685 16.88 8.38 16.54
N ALA A 686 17.76 9.37 16.68
CA ALA A 686 19.20 9.21 16.61
C ALA A 686 19.91 9.98 17.73
N ASP A 687 21.01 9.41 18.23
CA ASP A 687 21.98 10.02 19.13
C ASP A 687 23.30 10.20 18.36
N PHE A 688 23.80 11.43 18.32
CA PHE A 688 25.06 11.78 17.67
C PHE A 688 26.05 12.28 18.70
N ARG A 689 27.24 11.70 18.70
CA ARG A 689 28.39 12.19 19.47
C ARG A 689 29.53 12.44 18.51
N LEU A 690 29.87 13.71 18.32
CA LEU A 690 30.90 14.14 17.38
C LEU A 690 32.09 14.71 18.14
N TYR A 691 33.29 14.42 17.64
CA TYR A 691 34.56 14.81 18.21
C TYR A 691 35.47 15.36 17.12
N ARG A 692 36.27 16.37 17.47
CA ARG A 692 37.35 16.91 16.65
C ARG A 692 38.62 16.97 17.50
N ASP A 693 39.70 16.37 17.01
CA ASP A 693 40.97 16.20 17.72
C ASP A 693 40.77 15.55 19.12
N GLY A 694 39.79 14.64 19.24
CA GLY A 694 39.44 13.96 20.48
C GLY A 694 38.58 14.78 21.47
N LEU A 695 38.26 16.04 21.14
CA LEU A 695 37.40 16.89 21.96
C LEU A 695 35.96 16.90 21.41
N PRO A 696 34.93 16.85 22.27
CA PRO A 696 33.55 16.90 21.81
C PRO A 696 33.22 18.24 21.16
N VAL A 697 32.42 18.21 20.09
CA VAL A 697 31.99 19.41 19.36
C VAL A 697 30.47 19.53 19.32
N SER A 698 29.96 20.76 19.43
CA SER A 698 28.56 21.07 19.16
C SER A 698 28.24 20.83 17.68
N TYR A 699 26.97 20.56 17.38
CA TYR A 699 26.52 20.31 16.01
C TYR A 699 25.13 20.87 15.76
N ARG A 700 24.81 21.07 14.49
CA ARG A 700 23.51 21.54 14.03
C ARG A 700 22.64 20.38 13.55
N VAL A 701 21.34 20.48 13.77
CA VAL A 701 20.37 19.43 13.42
C VAL A 701 19.21 20.00 12.63
N GLY A 702 18.83 19.27 11.57
CA GLY A 702 17.61 19.49 10.81
C GLY A 702 17.67 20.64 9.82
N ARG A 703 16.54 20.88 9.16
CA ARG A 703 16.38 21.95 8.15
C ARG A 703 16.74 23.34 8.67
N TRP A 704 16.46 23.60 9.94
CA TRP A 704 16.62 24.92 10.57
C TRP A 704 17.95 25.12 11.30
N GLY A 705 18.81 24.08 11.35
CA GLY A 705 20.15 24.18 11.91
C GLY A 705 20.17 24.43 13.42
N LEU A 706 19.24 23.83 14.15
CA LEU A 706 19.16 23.95 15.60
C LEU A 706 20.46 23.43 16.21
N GLU A 707 21.12 24.24 17.04
CA GLU A 707 22.39 23.90 17.64
C GLU A 707 22.20 23.03 18.89
N PHE A 708 23.00 21.98 19.01
CA PHE A 708 23.01 21.05 20.13
C PHE A 708 24.37 21.06 20.82
N VAL A 709 24.33 21.23 22.14
CA VAL A 709 25.52 21.25 23.02
C VAL A 709 25.82 19.84 23.53
N TRP A 710 27.11 19.51 23.55
CA TRP A 710 27.76 18.22 23.86
C TRP A 710 27.38 17.47 25.17
N ALA A 711 26.47 17.98 26.00
CA ALA A 711 26.33 17.55 27.41
C ALA A 711 25.11 16.67 27.75
N THR A 712 24.27 16.26 26.80
CA THR A 712 23.19 15.31 27.14
C THR A 712 22.84 14.40 25.94
N PRO A 713 22.84 13.07 26.10
CA PRO A 713 22.27 12.19 25.08
C PRO A 713 20.79 12.53 24.95
N ARG A 714 20.43 13.18 23.84
CA ARG A 714 19.04 13.50 23.50
C ARG A 714 18.67 12.67 22.29
N LEU A 715 17.70 11.77 22.46
CA LEU A 715 17.04 11.17 21.31
C LEU A 715 16.38 12.30 20.51
N LEU A 716 16.89 12.58 19.31
CA LEU A 716 16.35 13.62 18.42
C LEU A 716 15.12 13.08 17.68
N LYS A 717 13.99 12.95 18.38
CA LYS A 717 12.83 12.20 17.87
C LYS A 717 12.15 12.82 16.65
N GLU A 718 12.29 14.13 16.43
CA GLU A 718 11.53 14.89 15.41
C GLU A 718 12.33 15.97 14.64
N LEU A 719 13.63 16.14 14.93
CA LEU A 719 14.38 17.33 14.51
C LEU A 719 15.30 17.14 13.31
N LEU A 720 15.51 15.90 12.83
CA LEU A 720 16.52 15.62 11.79
C LEU A 720 16.00 15.82 10.36
N THR A 721 14.70 15.72 10.09
CA THR A 721 14.14 15.68 8.74
C THR A 721 14.31 16.99 7.95
N SER A 722 14.86 16.90 6.74
CA SER A 722 14.89 17.98 5.76
C SER A 722 14.92 17.44 4.32
N GLU A 723 13.87 17.70 3.55
CA GLU A 723 13.68 17.28 2.13
C GLU A 723 14.70 17.87 1.15
N ARG A 724 15.46 18.88 1.59
CA ARG A 724 16.49 19.57 0.82
C ARG A 724 17.68 19.83 1.72
N GLU A 725 18.83 20.04 1.10
CA GLU A 725 20.01 20.54 1.79
C GLU A 725 19.63 21.78 2.64
N PRO A 726 19.90 21.77 3.96
CA PRO A 726 19.58 22.88 4.85
C PRO A 726 20.21 24.20 4.39
N SER A 727 19.50 25.31 4.60
CA SER A 727 20.03 26.63 4.24
C SER A 727 21.25 26.97 5.09
N GLY A 728 22.41 27.15 4.46
CA GLY A 728 23.69 27.40 5.14
C GLY A 728 24.47 26.14 5.52
N TRP A 729 24.03 24.97 5.01
CA TRP A 729 24.74 23.70 5.08
C TRP A 729 26.21 23.86 4.68
N ASP A 730 26.50 24.23 3.44
CA ASP A 730 27.84 24.40 2.86
C ASP A 730 28.77 25.37 3.61
N LYS A 731 28.21 26.29 4.40
CA LYS A 731 28.92 27.37 5.10
C LYS A 731 28.96 27.19 6.61
N SER A 732 28.52 26.05 7.12
CA SER A 732 28.46 25.80 8.55
C SER A 732 29.85 25.73 9.17
N GLY A 733 30.09 26.46 10.26
CA GLY A 733 31.30 26.33 11.09
C GLY A 733 31.24 25.16 12.08
N LEU A 734 30.08 24.52 12.21
CA LEU A 734 29.84 23.34 13.04
C LEU A 734 29.44 22.15 12.15
N PRO A 735 29.70 20.90 12.57
CA PRO A 735 29.07 19.75 11.93
C PRO A 735 27.56 19.94 11.85
N TRP A 736 26.97 19.57 10.71
CA TRP A 736 25.54 19.68 10.49
C TRP A 736 25.00 18.31 10.11
N ILE A 737 23.88 17.96 10.71
CA ILE A 737 23.22 16.68 10.54
C ILE A 737 21.78 16.91 10.10
N TYR A 738 21.38 16.28 9.00
CA TYR A 738 19.97 16.15 8.68
C TYR A 738 19.71 14.76 8.10
N ASN A 739 18.50 14.28 8.26
CA ASN A 739 17.99 13.15 7.51
C ASN A 739 17.29 13.74 6.30
N ASP A 740 17.71 13.38 5.08
CA ASP A 740 17.10 13.88 3.84
C ASP A 740 15.62 13.57 3.76
N ALA A 741 15.16 12.64 4.61
CA ALA A 741 13.81 12.16 4.69
C ALA A 741 13.28 12.07 3.27
N SER A 742 13.89 11.22 2.47
CA SER A 742 13.35 10.77 1.17
C SER A 742 11.90 10.21 1.26
N PHE A 743 11.36 10.21 2.47
CA PHE A 743 10.01 9.99 2.93
C PHE A 743 9.15 11.28 3.04
N SER A 744 9.65 12.48 3.25
CA SER A 744 8.86 13.73 3.23
C SER A 744 8.73 14.28 1.80
N GLY A 745 7.58 14.92 1.50
CA GLY A 745 7.14 15.26 0.15
C GLY A 745 7.95 16.37 -0.52
N ASP A 746 7.46 16.93 -1.62
CA ASP A 746 8.24 17.93 -2.38
C ASP A 746 8.06 19.39 -1.86
N SER A 747 7.20 19.59 -0.85
CA SER A 747 6.94 20.90 -0.22
C SER A 747 6.04 20.83 1.03
N GLU A 748 6.30 21.72 2.00
CA GLU A 748 5.35 22.07 3.07
C GLU A 748 4.24 23.00 2.56
N SER A 749 2.99 22.56 2.71
CA SER A 749 1.80 23.41 2.66
C SER A 749 1.79 24.43 3.81
N THR A 750 1.08 25.54 3.61
CA THR A 750 0.90 26.58 4.64
C THR A 750 0.35 26.00 5.96
N ALA A 751 -0.47 24.94 5.91
CA ALA A 751 -0.99 24.25 7.10
C ALA A 751 0.09 23.50 7.90
N GLN A 752 1.07 22.89 7.22
CA GLN A 752 2.21 22.23 7.87
C GLN A 752 3.13 23.26 8.55
N LYS A 753 3.23 24.46 7.97
CA LYS A 753 3.98 25.60 8.52
C LYS A 753 3.31 26.21 9.77
N GLU A 754 1.98 26.24 9.82
CA GLU A 754 1.25 26.76 10.99
C GLU A 754 1.22 25.76 12.18
N MET A 755 1.09 24.45 11.94
CA MET A 755 1.21 23.44 13.01
C MET A 755 2.59 23.45 13.68
N GLY A 756 3.67 23.67 12.91
CA GLY A 756 5.02 23.80 13.46
C GLY A 756 5.19 25.03 14.37
N LYS A 757 4.45 26.12 14.09
CA LYS A 757 4.43 27.32 14.94
C LYS A 757 3.63 27.09 16.22
N GLU A 758 2.55 26.33 16.15
CA GLU A 758 1.71 25.98 17.30
C GLU A 758 2.45 25.06 18.28
N VAL A 759 3.18 24.06 17.77
CA VAL A 759 4.04 23.18 18.56
C VAL A 759 5.18 23.96 19.21
N LYS A 760 5.84 24.89 18.49
CA LYS A 760 6.87 25.76 19.06
C LYS A 760 6.33 26.59 20.23
N LYS A 761 5.14 27.18 20.06
CA LYS A 761 4.48 28.01 21.10
C LYS A 761 4.09 27.18 22.33
N ILE A 762 3.66 25.93 22.14
CA ILE A 762 3.36 24.98 23.23
C ILE A 762 4.65 24.60 23.98
N LEU A 763 5.75 24.36 23.27
CA LEU A 763 7.04 24.00 23.85
C LEU A 763 7.73 25.17 24.60
N GLU A 764 7.55 26.40 24.11
CA GLU A 764 7.94 27.64 24.81
C GLU A 764 7.12 27.84 26.10
N THR A 765 5.82 27.57 26.05
CA THR A 765 4.92 27.68 27.22
C THR A 765 5.18 26.60 28.28
N TRP A 766 5.74 25.45 27.88
CA TRP A 766 6.10 24.34 28.76
C TRP A 766 7.55 24.40 29.27
N GLY A 767 8.31 25.45 28.91
CA GLY A 767 9.67 25.65 29.38
C GLY A 767 10.73 24.69 28.80
N TYR A 768 10.44 24.05 27.67
CA TYR A 768 11.37 23.12 27.00
C TYR A 768 12.34 23.79 26.02
N ILE A 769 12.21 25.11 25.83
CA ILE A 769 13.10 25.94 25.01
C ILE A 769 13.62 27.07 25.92
N HIS A 770 14.93 27.08 26.15
CA HIS A 770 15.67 28.24 26.69
C HIS A 770 16.59 28.76 25.59
N GLU A 771 16.78 30.09 25.57
CA GLU A 771 17.47 30.87 24.52
C GLU A 771 18.65 30.20 23.83
#